data_AF-N1J926-F1
#
_entry.id   AF-N1J926-F1
#
_cell.length_a   1.000
_cell.length_b   1.000
_cell.length_c   1.000
_cell.angle_alpha   90.00
_cell.angle_beta   90.00
_cell.angle_gamma   90.00
#
_symmetry.space_group_name_H-M   'P 1'
#
loop_
_entity.id
_entity.type
_entity.pdbx_description
1 polymer ?
#
loop_
_entity_poly.entity_id
_entity_poly.type
_entity_poly.pdbx_seq_one_letter_code
_entity_poly.pdbx_strand_id
1 'polypeptide(L)'
;MALTSWKTFDFFDVTQVHPGDEETRSIFENNEITCVSSGTENLFLGTRDGSVHILSPEFKTVRVFKAHASGTEDIPNEPILKVWALDKPVKKTDAPTCLSTLSIRNGRKPFPITAFAVTPDLSQLAIGFGNGSVTVVRGDLVHDRGAKQRTVFESEEPVTGLQLREESRILTLYIATTARILKLPISGRGQNQVSRVVEDSGCAVGCMTLDESNNDIIVVREDAIYYYGIQGRGPCYAFDGPKSHVATFKDYIAIVSPPSTLSKSLARSNNLQRFGGPHTNNIFNTSTLTLLDTGLKFIAHSESLVSQVKFLFIIWDKLFTLTQEGKIYQYHEKPLQQRLEYLYQRNLFVPAINLAQKSGIDESQRNEIFRKYGDFLYQKADYDGAMQQYLKAIDNTEPSQIIRKAILILFTQLHEHHKANSDHTTLLLNCYAKLKDVEKLENFIKSPGALKFDLETAVLMCRQGGYYDQAAYLAEKHGEHEIVVDILIENSKMYPAAVNYISRLEPEAAYTSLMKYARVLLENCPKDTTQLFINYFTGRFRPSEISTLESTLEAPGDASGTFNTVQNLKDLLPLPYMLPSIASTQAQSNDIAATEPSIQKLDPKLELAYDIPRPRQAFSSFVDHPNEFIQFLEACLESQNLKQPDKVDLYTTLFEMYLHKSREKEPGHEEWECKAKNLIEEKEILIDFSNLLLLSHLSNFRDGTILVQEQAGLRFDIFRSFTSAKDTKGAIKALRKYGPQEPQLYPAALAYFASDPQVLEDAGDEFDAVLQKIDEDGLMAPLQVIQTLSTNAVATIGMVKSYLQKTIEREKTEIVSNQRLIDSYRIETAEKRREISDLLTKPQTFSNTRCHACGSQLSLPTVHFLCKHSFHQSCLNLELGQDGNYEGSCPSCKKDNDTIRAIRKAQDESSDRHSMFLDALERSGDRFNTISEFFGRGVMDVATIN
;
A
#
# COMPACT_ATOMS: atom_id res chain seq x y z
N MET A 1 28.20 -21.64 -4.47
CA MET A 1 27.87 -20.49 -3.59
C MET A 1 28.70 -19.32 -4.07
N ALA A 2 28.09 -18.20 -4.45
CA ALA A 2 28.84 -17.03 -4.92
C ALA A 2 29.40 -16.23 -3.75
N LEU A 3 30.58 -15.65 -3.91
CA LEU A 3 31.15 -14.66 -2.99
C LEU A 3 30.32 -13.38 -3.07
N THR A 4 29.32 -13.22 -2.19
CA THR A 4 28.48 -12.02 -2.14
C THR A 4 29.25 -10.86 -1.53
N SER A 5 30.03 -10.16 -2.35
CA SER A 5 30.68 -8.90 -1.98
C SER A 5 29.63 -7.86 -1.57
N TRP A 6 29.70 -7.39 -0.34
CA TRP A 6 28.90 -6.27 0.15
C TRP A 6 29.11 -5.04 -0.74
N LYS A 7 28.01 -4.39 -1.16
CA LYS A 7 28.09 -3.20 -2.03
C LYS A 7 28.21 -1.93 -1.17
N THR A 8 29.18 -1.08 -1.49
CA THR A 8 29.47 0.17 -0.75
C THR A 8 28.76 1.38 -1.33
N PHE A 9 28.11 2.13 -0.45
CA PHE A 9 27.39 3.37 -0.71
C PHE A 9 27.78 4.45 0.30
N ASP A 10 27.32 5.67 0.05
CA ASP A 10 27.65 6.87 0.82
C ASP A 10 26.36 7.56 1.27
N PHE A 11 25.49 6.78 1.91
CA PHE A 11 24.14 7.18 2.36
C PHE A 11 24.14 8.06 3.61
N PHE A 12 25.31 8.31 4.20
CA PHE A 12 25.48 9.20 5.34
C PHE A 12 26.31 10.42 4.94
N ASP A 13 26.02 11.56 5.56
CA ASP A 13 26.92 12.71 5.61
C ASP A 13 27.64 12.72 6.96
N VAL A 14 28.96 12.87 6.90
CA VAL A 14 29.82 12.92 8.09
C VAL A 14 30.17 14.37 8.38
N THR A 15 29.90 14.80 9.62
CA THR A 15 30.29 16.13 10.10
C THR A 15 31.08 15.99 11.40
N GLN A 16 32.33 16.44 11.41
CA GLN A 16 33.12 16.52 12.65
C GLN A 16 32.52 17.61 13.55
N VAL A 17 32.06 17.20 14.73
CA VAL A 17 31.47 18.12 15.71
C VAL A 17 32.58 18.83 16.47
N HIS A 18 32.47 20.15 16.55
CA HIS A 18 33.35 21.00 17.33
C HIS A 18 32.50 21.61 18.47
N PRO A 19 32.65 21.16 19.73
CA PRO A 19 31.86 21.67 20.85
C PRO A 19 31.94 23.20 20.96
N GLY A 20 30.86 23.84 21.42
CA GLY A 20 30.82 25.29 21.57
C GLY A 20 31.79 25.80 22.65
N ASP A 21 31.79 25.14 23.80
CA ASP A 21 32.45 25.63 25.02
C ASP A 21 33.90 25.11 25.16
N GLU A 22 34.79 25.97 25.66
CA GLU A 22 36.22 25.67 25.85
C GLU A 22 36.47 24.60 26.93
N GLU A 23 35.67 24.59 28.00
CA GLU A 23 35.67 23.53 29.02
C GLU A 23 35.32 22.17 28.38
N THR A 24 34.27 22.13 27.56
CA THR A 24 33.82 20.89 26.91
C THR A 24 34.88 20.39 25.92
N ARG A 25 35.54 21.27 25.16
CA ARG A 25 36.65 20.90 24.26
C ARG A 25 37.82 20.25 25.00
N SER A 26 38.28 20.85 26.09
CA SER A 26 39.45 20.32 26.82
C SER A 26 39.20 18.93 27.42
N ILE A 27 37.98 18.62 27.88
CA ILE A 27 37.60 17.26 28.34
C ILE A 27 37.74 16.21 27.22
N PHE A 28 37.35 16.57 25.99
CA PHE A 28 37.51 15.69 24.83
C PHE A 28 38.99 15.57 24.42
N GLU A 29 39.71 16.69 24.27
CA GLU A 29 41.11 16.73 23.81
C GLU A 29 42.09 16.07 24.81
N ASN A 30 41.85 16.20 26.12
CA ASN A 30 42.62 15.53 27.17
C ASN A 30 42.34 14.01 27.27
N ASN A 31 41.35 13.49 26.53
CA ASN A 31 40.97 12.07 26.49
C ASN A 31 40.52 11.50 27.87
N GLU A 32 40.04 12.36 28.77
CA GLU A 32 39.69 12.05 30.17
C GLU A 32 38.44 11.17 30.35
N ILE A 33 37.64 11.04 29.28
CA ILE A 33 36.36 10.33 29.26
C ILE A 33 36.58 8.82 29.42
N THR A 34 36.09 8.25 30.51
CA THR A 34 36.21 6.81 30.85
C THR A 34 34.97 6.00 30.50
N CYS A 35 33.80 6.63 30.37
CA CYS A 35 32.59 6.01 29.86
C CYS A 35 31.65 7.04 29.21
N VAL A 36 30.79 6.56 28.31
CA VAL A 36 29.76 7.35 27.63
C VAL A 36 28.44 6.59 27.73
N SER A 37 27.34 7.30 27.99
CA SER A 37 25.99 6.76 27.90
C SER A 37 25.05 7.80 27.29
N SER A 38 24.25 7.37 26.32
CA SER A 38 23.12 8.18 25.84
C SER A 38 22.00 8.20 26.88
N GLY A 39 21.33 9.35 27.02
CA GLY A 39 19.99 9.45 27.59
C GLY A 39 18.95 9.71 26.51
N THR A 40 17.72 10.02 26.92
CA THR A 40 16.64 10.46 26.03
C THR A 40 16.95 11.81 25.38
N GLU A 41 17.37 12.79 26.18
CA GLU A 41 17.60 14.18 25.74
C GLU A 41 19.05 14.66 25.88
N ASN A 42 19.85 14.03 26.76
CA ASN A 42 21.19 14.50 27.12
C ASN A 42 22.22 13.36 27.04
N LEU A 43 23.46 13.71 26.70
CA LEU A 43 24.59 12.78 26.68
C LEU A 43 25.33 12.81 28.02
N PHE A 44 25.64 11.63 28.57
CA PHE A 44 26.39 11.49 29.83
C PHE A 44 27.82 11.04 29.56
N LEU A 45 28.79 11.82 30.05
CA LEU A 45 30.21 11.51 30.00
C LEU A 45 30.75 11.33 31.42
N GLY A 46 31.31 10.15 31.73
CA GLY A 46 32.09 9.95 32.95
C GLY A 46 33.56 10.28 32.70
N THR A 47 34.19 11.06 33.57
CA THR A 47 35.63 11.37 33.52
C THR A 47 36.42 10.60 34.58
N ARG A 48 37.73 10.46 34.36
CA ARG A 48 38.66 9.74 35.25
C ARG A 48 38.62 10.19 36.71
N ASP A 49 38.30 11.45 36.97
CA ASP A 49 38.23 12.04 38.31
C ASP A 49 36.98 11.64 39.12
N GLY A 50 36.06 10.88 38.51
CA GLY A 50 34.79 10.46 39.11
C GLY A 50 33.67 11.48 38.95
N SER A 51 33.83 12.47 38.08
CA SER A 51 32.80 13.42 37.68
C SER A 51 31.97 12.88 36.51
N VAL A 52 30.69 13.27 36.47
CA VAL A 52 29.77 13.02 35.36
C VAL A 52 29.31 14.36 34.80
N HIS A 53 29.49 14.52 33.49
CA HIS A 53 29.13 15.70 32.73
C HIS A 53 27.89 15.38 31.89
N ILE A 54 26.92 16.29 31.90
CA ILE A 54 25.65 16.18 31.17
C ILE A 54 25.69 17.19 30.02
N LEU A 55 25.70 16.73 28.77
CA LEU A 55 25.76 17.58 27.59
C LEU A 55 24.41 17.68 26.86
N SER A 56 24.12 18.89 26.36
CA SER A 56 22.96 19.21 25.53
C SER A 56 23.16 18.82 24.05
N PRO A 57 22.11 18.92 23.20
CA PRO A 57 22.22 18.76 21.74
C PRO A 57 23.27 19.64 21.04
N GLU A 58 23.67 20.75 21.65
CA GLU A 58 24.72 21.66 21.13
C GLU A 58 26.14 21.27 21.59
N PHE A 59 26.29 20.11 22.25
CA PHE A 59 27.51 19.71 22.99
C PHE A 59 27.96 20.77 24.00
N LYS A 60 27.00 21.45 24.64
CA LYS A 60 27.25 22.36 25.75
C LYS A 60 27.07 21.68 27.09
N THR A 61 27.90 22.01 28.06
CA THR A 61 27.83 21.39 29.40
C THR A 61 26.67 21.99 30.20
N VAL A 62 25.61 21.21 30.42
CA VAL A 62 24.41 21.62 31.16
C VAL A 62 24.65 21.54 32.66
N ARG A 63 25.26 20.44 33.13
CA ARG A 63 25.59 20.17 34.53
C ARG A 63 26.83 19.29 34.64
N VAL A 64 27.56 19.45 35.74
CA VAL A 64 28.64 18.54 36.17
C VAL A 64 28.43 18.17 37.63
N PHE A 65 28.59 16.89 37.99
CA PHE A 65 28.52 16.46 39.38
C PHE A 65 29.51 15.33 39.69
N LYS A 66 30.05 15.31 40.91
CA LYS A 66 31.03 14.30 41.33
C LYS A 66 30.33 13.04 41.86
N ALA A 67 30.16 12.04 41.01
CA ALA A 67 29.51 10.78 41.34
C ALA A 67 30.38 9.85 42.22
N HIS A 68 31.70 9.88 41.98
CA HIS A 68 32.71 9.17 42.76
C HIS A 68 33.78 10.14 43.27
N ALA A 69 34.12 10.06 44.56
CA ALA A 69 35.23 10.81 45.09
C ALA A 69 36.52 10.02 44.78
N SER A 70 37.22 10.39 43.70
CA SER A 70 38.59 9.94 43.48
C SER A 70 39.45 10.37 44.68
N GLY A 71 39.73 9.41 45.55
CA GLY A 71 40.56 9.52 46.74
C GLY A 71 41.72 8.53 46.61
N THR A 72 42.84 8.86 47.23
CA THR A 72 44.09 8.08 47.15
C THR A 72 43.98 6.68 47.77
N GLU A 73 44.87 5.79 47.30
CA GLU A 73 45.26 4.48 47.84
C GLU A 73 44.61 3.20 47.22
N ASP A 74 45.50 2.24 46.94
CA ASP A 74 45.26 1.02 46.14
C ASP A 74 44.55 -0.10 46.91
N ILE A 75 43.32 0.15 47.37
CA ILE A 75 42.45 -0.91 47.96
C ILE A 75 41.48 -1.43 46.89
N PRO A 76 41.42 -2.76 46.63
CA PRO A 76 40.47 -3.36 45.70
C PRO A 76 39.06 -3.42 46.32
N ASN A 77 38.41 -2.27 46.41
CA ASN A 77 37.07 -2.10 46.97
C ASN A 77 36.02 -2.90 46.18
N GLU A 78 34.97 -3.38 46.88
CA GLU A 78 33.79 -3.93 46.22
C GLU A 78 33.17 -2.87 45.28
N PRO A 79 32.80 -3.20 44.04
CA PRO A 79 32.23 -2.21 43.14
C PRO A 79 30.87 -1.71 43.66
N ILE A 80 30.71 -0.39 43.66
CA ILE A 80 29.55 0.30 44.26
C ILE A 80 28.63 0.81 43.16
N LEU A 81 27.41 0.28 43.10
CA LEU A 81 26.32 0.84 42.31
C LEU A 81 25.72 2.04 43.04
N LYS A 82 25.47 3.14 42.32
CA LYS A 82 24.73 4.31 42.81
C LYS A 82 23.65 4.70 41.80
N VAL A 83 22.44 4.99 42.28
CA VAL A 83 21.35 5.53 41.44
C VAL A 83 21.12 6.99 41.80
N TRP A 84 20.99 7.85 40.79
CA TRP A 84 20.87 9.30 40.94
C TRP A 84 19.59 9.81 40.26
N ALA A 85 18.82 10.67 40.93
CA ALA A 85 17.66 11.34 40.34
C ALA A 85 18.06 12.70 39.75
N LEU A 86 17.96 12.84 38.43
CA LEU A 86 18.34 14.05 37.71
C LEU A 86 17.35 15.20 37.92
N ASP A 87 16.07 14.89 38.06
CA ASP A 87 14.96 15.85 38.26
C ASP A 87 14.99 16.51 39.65
N LYS A 88 15.81 15.99 40.56
CA LYS A 88 15.87 16.41 41.97
C LYS A 88 17.28 16.92 42.29
N PRO A 89 17.65 18.14 41.85
CA PRO A 89 18.92 18.75 42.20
C PRO A 89 18.98 19.18 43.67
N VAL A 90 20.15 19.02 44.28
CA VAL A 90 20.47 19.47 45.63
C VAL A 90 20.66 20.98 45.62
N LYS A 91 19.77 21.71 46.31
CA LYS A 91 19.67 23.19 46.34
C LYS A 91 20.92 23.98 46.79
N LYS A 92 22.04 23.32 47.09
CA LYS A 92 23.34 23.94 47.44
C LYS A 92 24.45 23.72 46.43
N THR A 93 24.28 22.78 45.49
CA THR A 93 25.34 22.32 44.57
C THR A 93 24.84 22.04 43.15
N ASP A 94 23.53 22.12 42.91
CA ASP A 94 22.79 21.73 41.69
C ASP A 94 23.05 20.29 41.16
N ALA A 95 23.88 19.52 41.86
CA ALA A 95 24.10 18.11 41.64
C ALA A 95 22.83 17.28 41.91
N PRO A 96 22.55 16.21 41.16
CA PRO A 96 21.40 15.33 41.39
C PRO A 96 21.44 14.66 42.76
N THR A 97 20.29 14.34 43.34
CA THR A 97 20.24 13.52 44.58
C THR A 97 20.57 12.07 44.27
N CYS A 98 21.56 11.50 44.97
CA CYS A 98 21.74 10.06 45.04
C CYS A 98 20.55 9.45 45.80
N LEU A 99 19.86 8.48 45.20
CA LEU A 99 18.70 7.80 45.79
C LEU A 99 19.11 6.58 46.61
N SER A 100 19.97 5.73 46.04
CA SER A 100 20.42 4.47 46.64
C SER A 100 21.91 4.23 46.37
N THR A 101 22.55 3.42 47.20
CA THR A 101 23.97 3.05 47.09
C THR A 101 24.17 1.62 47.59
N LEU A 102 24.73 0.75 46.74
CA LEU A 102 24.75 -0.70 46.94
C LEU A 102 26.13 -1.27 46.58
N SER A 103 26.83 -1.92 47.51
CA SER A 103 28.03 -2.71 47.15
C SER A 103 27.60 -4.01 46.48
N ILE A 104 28.24 -4.34 45.35
CA ILE A 104 27.90 -5.51 44.55
C ILE A 104 28.81 -6.66 45.01
N ARG A 105 28.19 -7.74 45.50
CA ARG A 105 28.92 -8.92 45.96
C ARG A 105 29.20 -9.86 44.79
N ASN A 106 30.48 -10.14 44.60
CA ASN A 106 31.00 -11.19 43.75
C ASN A 106 31.48 -12.37 44.62
N GLY A 107 31.46 -13.59 44.10
CA GLY A 107 31.70 -14.84 44.82
C GLY A 107 33.12 -15.01 45.37
N ARG A 108 33.45 -14.32 46.47
CA ARG A 108 34.67 -14.42 47.30
C ARG A 108 35.93 -13.66 46.86
N LYS A 109 35.92 -12.88 45.77
CA LYS A 109 36.98 -11.90 45.46
C LYS A 109 36.43 -10.67 44.71
N PRO A 110 37.02 -9.47 44.90
CA PRO A 110 36.79 -8.33 44.00
C PRO A 110 37.43 -8.61 42.63
N PHE A 111 36.67 -8.38 41.57
CA PHE A 111 37.10 -8.47 40.17
C PHE A 111 36.47 -7.30 39.40
N PRO A 112 37.10 -6.84 38.30
CA PRO A 112 36.51 -5.79 37.47
C PRO A 112 35.18 -6.25 36.87
N ILE A 113 34.23 -5.32 36.81
CA ILE A 113 33.00 -5.46 36.02
C ILE A 113 33.38 -5.32 34.55
N THR A 114 32.97 -6.29 33.73
CA THR A 114 33.27 -6.35 32.29
C THR A 114 32.04 -6.15 31.42
N ALA A 115 30.85 -6.42 31.96
CA ALA A 115 29.57 -6.24 31.27
C ALA A 115 28.46 -5.85 32.25
N PHE A 116 27.48 -5.07 31.78
CA PHE A 116 26.38 -4.54 32.58
C PHE A 116 25.12 -4.40 31.73
N ALA A 117 23.98 -4.88 32.22
CA ALA A 117 22.69 -4.77 31.55
C ALA A 117 21.56 -4.48 32.57
N VAL A 118 20.60 -3.64 32.22
CA VAL A 118 19.55 -3.14 33.14
C VAL A 118 18.20 -3.12 32.42
N THR A 119 17.11 -3.46 33.12
CA THR A 119 15.73 -3.26 32.63
C THR A 119 15.35 -1.78 32.64
N PRO A 120 14.55 -1.25 31.69
CA PRO A 120 14.11 0.16 31.70
C PRO A 120 13.52 0.63 33.05
N ASP A 121 12.72 -0.21 33.70
CA ASP A 121 12.11 0.06 35.02
C ASP A 121 13.11 0.08 36.21
N LEU A 122 14.43 -0.06 35.96
CA LEU A 122 15.53 -0.22 36.94
C LEU A 122 15.35 -1.36 37.98
N SER A 123 14.32 -2.18 37.84
CA SER A 123 13.91 -3.21 38.82
C SER A 123 14.80 -4.46 38.83
N GLN A 124 15.46 -4.75 37.70
CA GLN A 124 16.42 -5.84 37.56
C GLN A 124 17.65 -5.41 36.75
N LEU A 125 18.82 -5.88 37.18
CA LEU A 125 20.07 -5.65 36.49
C LEU A 125 20.98 -6.88 36.60
N ALA A 126 21.83 -7.07 35.61
CA ALA A 126 22.83 -8.11 35.55
C ALA A 126 24.23 -7.49 35.44
N ILE A 127 25.13 -7.93 36.30
CA ILE A 127 26.52 -7.47 36.39
C ILE A 127 27.43 -8.67 36.12
N GLY A 128 28.24 -8.58 35.07
CA GLY A 128 29.19 -9.61 34.65
C GLY A 128 30.60 -9.21 35.02
N PHE A 129 31.37 -10.19 35.50
CA PHE A 129 32.74 -9.97 35.99
C PHE A 129 33.79 -10.68 35.15
N GLY A 130 35.03 -10.18 35.23
CA GLY A 130 36.21 -10.78 34.59
C GLY A 130 36.59 -12.18 35.09
N ASN A 131 35.91 -12.72 36.11
CA ASN A 131 36.07 -14.09 36.61
C ASN A 131 34.88 -15.00 36.28
N GLY A 132 34.09 -14.67 35.26
CA GLY A 132 33.02 -15.54 34.74
C GLY A 132 31.75 -15.62 35.57
N SER A 133 31.67 -14.92 36.71
CA SER A 133 30.44 -14.80 37.48
C SER A 133 29.51 -13.72 36.91
N VAL A 134 28.20 -13.97 37.05
CA VAL A 134 27.14 -13.01 36.77
C VAL A 134 26.24 -12.89 37.99
N THR A 135 26.27 -11.71 38.62
CA THR A 135 25.35 -11.35 39.71
C THR A 135 24.14 -10.63 39.14
N VAL A 136 22.95 -11.18 39.32
CA VAL A 136 21.69 -10.49 39.05
C VAL A 136 21.20 -9.86 40.35
N VAL A 137 20.89 -8.57 40.31
CA VAL A 137 20.29 -7.83 41.42
C VAL A 137 18.84 -7.51 41.06
N ARG A 138 17.92 -7.70 42.01
CA ARG A 138 16.49 -7.40 41.85
C ARG A 138 15.96 -6.64 43.06
N GLY A 139 15.25 -5.55 42.82
CA GLY A 139 14.67 -4.71 43.86
C GLY A 139 14.29 -3.34 43.32
N ASP A 140 13.54 -2.58 44.12
CA ASP A 140 13.19 -1.20 43.83
C ASP A 140 14.36 -0.28 44.24
N LEU A 141 15.29 -0.05 43.32
CA LEU A 141 16.46 0.82 43.50
C LEU A 141 16.11 2.32 43.53
N VAL A 142 14.90 2.70 43.11
CA VAL A 142 14.44 4.10 43.05
C VAL A 142 13.96 4.55 44.43
N HIS A 143 13.29 3.66 45.17
CA HIS A 143 12.81 3.93 46.53
C HIS A 143 13.65 3.28 47.64
N ASP A 144 14.80 2.69 47.27
CA ASP A 144 15.74 1.95 48.13
C ASP A 144 15.08 0.92 49.07
N ARG A 145 14.07 0.20 48.57
CA ARG A 145 13.27 -0.77 49.36
C ARG A 145 13.97 -2.12 49.56
N GLY A 146 15.31 -2.12 49.50
CA GLY A 146 16.16 -3.30 49.59
C GLY A 146 16.31 -4.06 48.26
N ALA A 147 17.56 -4.37 47.92
CA ALA A 147 17.92 -5.07 46.69
C ALA A 147 18.49 -6.47 46.99
N LYS A 148 17.89 -7.52 46.41
CA LYS A 148 18.35 -8.91 46.55
C LYS A 148 19.35 -9.23 45.44
N GLN A 149 20.56 -9.64 45.83
CA GLN A 149 21.63 -10.05 44.92
C GLN A 149 21.72 -11.59 44.87
N ARG A 150 21.91 -12.18 43.69
CA ARG A 150 22.13 -13.62 43.49
C ARG A 150 23.16 -13.82 42.36
N THR A 151 24.23 -14.57 42.59
CA THR A 151 25.01 -15.14 41.48
C THR A 151 24.15 -16.21 40.80
N VAL A 152 23.96 -16.07 39.48
CA VAL A 152 23.06 -16.95 38.70
C VAL A 152 23.82 -17.74 37.63
N PHE A 153 25.05 -17.34 37.34
CA PHE A 153 26.01 -18.05 36.50
C PHE A 153 27.42 -17.84 37.05
N GLU A 154 28.25 -18.86 36.99
CA GLU A 154 29.67 -18.87 37.41
C GLU A 154 30.45 -19.76 36.42
N SER A 155 31.63 -19.30 35.98
CA SER A 155 32.48 -19.94 34.96
C SER A 155 33.95 -19.57 35.22
N GLU A 156 34.87 -20.26 34.55
CA GLU A 156 36.31 -19.90 34.55
C GLU A 156 36.65 -18.84 33.48
N GLU A 157 35.78 -18.67 32.49
CA GLU A 157 35.94 -17.69 31.39
C GLU A 157 35.38 -16.31 31.74
N PRO A 158 36.04 -15.19 31.39
CA PRO A 158 35.51 -13.85 31.62
C PRO A 158 34.21 -13.60 30.84
N VAL A 159 33.26 -12.90 31.46
CA VAL A 159 32.05 -12.40 30.78
C VAL A 159 32.44 -11.25 29.86
N THR A 160 32.10 -11.34 28.57
CA THR A 160 32.44 -10.31 27.56
C THR A 160 31.24 -9.47 27.12
N GLY A 161 30.01 -9.97 27.34
CA GLY A 161 28.78 -9.25 27.06
C GLY A 161 27.61 -9.80 27.88
N LEU A 162 26.67 -8.91 28.21
CA LEU A 162 25.40 -9.24 28.83
C LEU A 162 24.30 -8.46 28.10
N GLN A 163 23.22 -9.12 27.72
CA GLN A 163 22.06 -8.46 27.14
C GLN A 163 20.77 -9.03 27.75
N LEU A 164 19.85 -8.14 28.09
CA LEU A 164 18.50 -8.49 28.52
C LEU A 164 17.56 -8.46 27.32
N ARG A 165 16.76 -9.51 27.15
CA ARG A 165 15.61 -9.56 26.24
C ARG A 165 14.36 -9.79 27.07
N GLU A 166 13.34 -8.95 26.90
CA GLU A 166 12.01 -9.21 27.45
C GLU A 166 11.13 -9.88 26.38
N GLU A 167 10.40 -10.92 26.79
CA GLU A 167 9.47 -11.62 25.93
C GLU A 167 8.22 -12.00 26.76
N SER A 168 7.08 -11.37 26.49
CA SER A 168 5.79 -11.76 27.09
C SER A 168 5.82 -11.85 28.64
N ARG A 169 6.46 -10.87 29.31
CA ARG A 169 6.72 -10.82 30.78
C ARG A 169 7.75 -11.84 31.31
N ILE A 170 8.47 -12.52 30.42
CA ILE A 170 9.65 -13.35 30.73
C ILE A 170 10.90 -12.56 30.32
N LEU A 171 11.71 -12.16 31.31
CA LEU A 171 13.04 -11.62 31.08
C LEU A 171 14.05 -12.77 30.93
N THR A 172 14.74 -12.80 29.80
CA THR A 172 15.84 -13.73 29.52
C THR A 172 17.14 -12.94 29.45
N LEU A 173 18.10 -13.33 30.29
CA LEU A 173 19.46 -12.82 30.22
C LEU A 173 20.26 -13.69 29.25
N TYR A 174 20.92 -13.04 28.30
CA TYR A 174 21.94 -13.65 27.47
C TYR A 174 23.32 -13.26 28.00
N ILE A 175 24.22 -14.24 28.03
CA ILE A 175 25.58 -14.11 28.57
C ILE A 175 26.55 -14.55 27.48
N ALA A 176 27.45 -13.66 27.08
CA ALA A 176 28.62 -14.01 26.29
C ALA A 176 29.84 -14.14 27.20
N THR A 177 30.60 -15.21 26.99
CA THR A 177 31.99 -15.34 27.44
C THR A 177 32.92 -15.31 26.23
N THR A 178 34.22 -15.50 26.45
CA THR A 178 35.20 -15.66 25.37
C THR A 178 34.95 -16.88 24.47
N ALA A 179 34.41 -17.99 24.99
CA ALA A 179 34.19 -19.22 24.21
C ALA A 179 32.72 -19.66 24.08
N ARG A 180 31.74 -19.07 24.78
CA ARG A 180 30.33 -19.47 24.68
C ARG A 180 29.33 -18.32 24.67
N ILE A 181 28.14 -18.59 24.12
CA ILE A 181 26.93 -17.78 24.28
C ILE A 181 25.86 -18.62 24.98
N LEU A 182 25.28 -18.09 26.05
CA LEU A 182 24.33 -18.77 26.93
C LEU A 182 23.04 -17.96 27.05
N LYS A 183 21.90 -18.63 27.26
CA LYS A 183 20.62 -17.99 27.63
C LYS A 183 20.06 -18.54 28.94
N LEU A 184 19.56 -17.63 29.78
CA LEU A 184 19.16 -17.87 31.16
C LEU A 184 17.85 -17.11 31.47
N PRO A 185 16.70 -17.77 31.65
CA PRO A 185 15.44 -17.11 32.00
C PRO A 185 15.50 -16.60 33.44
N ILE A 186 15.65 -15.28 33.62
CA ILE A 186 15.73 -14.65 34.94
C ILE A 186 14.35 -14.28 35.51
N SER A 187 13.28 -14.22 34.70
CA SER A 187 11.90 -14.05 35.19
C SER A 187 10.93 -15.13 34.67
N GLY A 188 9.65 -15.03 35.04
CA GLY A 188 8.60 -15.97 34.64
C GLY A 188 8.67 -17.36 35.29
N ARG A 189 8.00 -18.35 34.69
CA ARG A 189 7.95 -19.75 35.20
C ARG A 189 9.30 -20.49 35.13
N GLY A 190 10.33 -19.90 34.51
CA GLY A 190 11.64 -20.51 34.29
C GLY A 190 12.74 -20.19 35.31
N GLN A 191 12.48 -19.39 36.35
CA GLN A 191 13.49 -18.73 37.22
C GLN A 191 14.57 -19.59 37.90
N ASN A 192 14.45 -20.93 37.90
CA ASN A 192 15.45 -21.85 38.45
C ASN A 192 15.94 -22.89 37.41
N GLN A 193 15.73 -22.67 36.11
CA GLN A 193 16.37 -23.46 35.08
C GLN A 193 17.86 -23.08 34.95
N VAL A 194 18.70 -24.09 34.72
CA VAL A 194 20.13 -23.91 34.44
C VAL A 194 20.31 -23.16 33.11
N SER A 195 21.35 -22.33 33.03
CA SER A 195 21.75 -21.64 31.79
C SER A 195 21.92 -22.63 30.64
N ARG A 196 21.23 -22.41 29.51
CA ARG A 196 21.35 -23.23 28.31
C ARG A 196 22.41 -22.65 27.39
N VAL A 197 23.33 -23.47 26.91
CA VAL A 197 24.23 -23.09 25.82
C VAL A 197 23.39 -22.82 24.57
N VAL A 198 23.65 -21.69 23.91
CA VAL A 198 23.07 -21.33 22.61
C VAL A 198 24.08 -21.62 21.51
N GLU A 199 25.37 -21.33 21.75
CA GLU A 199 26.46 -21.71 20.87
C GLU A 199 27.78 -21.86 21.64
N ASP A 200 28.58 -22.87 21.29
CA ASP A 200 29.95 -23.11 21.81
C ASP A 200 31.01 -22.24 21.10
N SER A 201 30.66 -20.98 20.83
CA SER A 201 31.58 -19.94 20.34
C SER A 201 31.19 -18.59 20.96
N GLY A 202 32.14 -17.88 21.57
CA GLY A 202 31.91 -16.65 22.32
C GLY A 202 31.98 -15.37 21.49
N CYS A 203 32.27 -14.24 22.13
CA CYS A 203 32.60 -12.99 21.44
C CYS A 203 33.57 -12.10 22.24
N ALA A 204 34.18 -11.13 21.55
CA ALA A 204 34.96 -10.07 22.18
C ALA A 204 34.07 -9.09 22.97
N VAL A 205 34.69 -8.31 23.87
CA VAL A 205 34.02 -7.25 24.63
C VAL A 205 33.47 -6.19 23.67
N GLY A 206 32.24 -5.72 23.89
CA GLY A 206 31.61 -4.69 23.05
C GLY A 206 31.12 -5.18 21.68
N CYS A 207 31.17 -6.49 21.41
CA CYS A 207 30.73 -7.11 20.15
C CYS A 207 29.36 -7.83 20.26
N MET A 208 28.52 -7.43 21.21
CA MET A 208 27.13 -7.89 21.40
C MET A 208 26.21 -6.67 21.57
N THR A 209 25.06 -6.67 20.88
CA THR A 209 23.99 -5.66 21.01
C THR A 209 22.60 -6.29 20.84
N LEU A 210 21.54 -5.55 21.14
CA LEU A 210 20.15 -5.90 20.84
C LEU A 210 19.69 -5.20 19.54
N ASP A 211 18.98 -5.93 18.68
CA ASP A 211 18.17 -5.33 17.62
C ASP A 211 16.84 -4.85 18.20
N GLU A 212 16.64 -3.53 18.31
CA GLU A 212 15.40 -2.94 18.83
C GLU A 212 14.17 -3.25 17.96
N SER A 213 14.36 -3.57 16.67
CA SER A 213 13.27 -3.80 15.72
C SER A 213 12.74 -5.25 15.72
N ASN A 214 13.58 -6.21 16.13
CA ASN A 214 13.26 -7.65 16.15
C ASN A 214 13.41 -8.30 17.54
N ASN A 215 13.89 -7.54 18.54
CA ASN A 215 14.33 -8.04 19.85
C ASN A 215 15.39 -9.18 19.79
N ASP A 216 15.95 -9.47 18.62
CA ASP A 216 16.98 -10.51 18.42
C ASP A 216 18.36 -9.96 18.79
N ILE A 217 19.21 -10.82 19.37
CA ILE A 217 20.52 -10.39 19.87
C ILE A 217 21.55 -10.59 18.79
N ILE A 218 22.23 -9.51 18.42
CA ILE A 218 23.29 -9.48 17.43
C ILE A 218 24.61 -9.67 18.17
N VAL A 219 25.35 -10.71 17.80
CA VAL A 219 26.74 -10.92 18.22
C VAL A 219 27.60 -10.91 16.98
N VAL A 220 28.70 -10.16 17.02
CA VAL A 220 29.64 -10.10 15.90
C VAL A 220 30.95 -10.74 16.29
N ARG A 221 31.44 -11.61 15.40
CA ARG A 221 32.76 -12.25 15.48
C ARG A 221 33.51 -11.94 14.19
N GLU A 222 34.82 -12.16 14.18
CA GLU A 222 35.71 -11.79 13.07
C GLU A 222 35.22 -12.29 11.69
N ASP A 223 34.59 -13.47 11.66
CA ASP A 223 34.03 -14.12 10.47
C ASP A 223 32.65 -13.59 10.03
N ALA A 224 31.74 -13.30 10.98
CA ALA A 224 30.34 -13.04 10.68
C ALA A 224 29.55 -12.30 11.78
N ILE A 225 28.44 -11.73 11.33
CA ILE A 225 27.34 -11.19 12.15
C ILE A 225 26.36 -12.33 12.42
N TYR A 226 26.06 -12.61 13.69
CA TYR A 226 25.19 -13.69 14.14
C TYR A 226 23.97 -13.14 14.90
N TYR A 227 22.77 -13.46 14.44
CA TYR A 227 21.52 -13.17 15.15
C TYR A 227 21.11 -14.34 16.04
N TYR A 228 20.61 -14.06 17.24
CA TYR A 228 20.09 -15.05 18.18
C TYR A 228 18.64 -14.73 18.59
N GLY A 229 17.75 -15.63 18.21
CA GLY A 229 16.33 -15.60 18.49
C GLY A 229 15.91 -16.51 19.64
N ILE A 230 14.62 -16.43 19.98
CA ILE A 230 13.96 -17.20 21.05
C ILE A 230 14.31 -18.70 20.98
N GLN A 231 14.26 -19.28 19.77
CA GLN A 231 14.50 -20.70 19.54
C GLN A 231 16.00 -21.08 19.48
N GLY A 232 16.91 -20.14 19.25
CA GLY A 232 18.34 -20.40 19.05
C GLY A 232 18.96 -19.46 18.03
N ARG A 233 20.01 -19.92 17.33
CA ARG A 233 20.66 -19.17 16.25
C ARG A 233 19.70 -18.90 15.10
N GLY A 234 19.62 -17.62 14.70
CA GLY A 234 18.88 -17.11 13.56
C GLY A 234 19.79 -16.94 12.33
N PRO A 235 19.54 -15.94 11.46
CA PRO A 235 20.38 -15.70 10.30
C PRO A 235 21.82 -15.30 10.68
N CYS A 236 22.77 -15.64 9.82
CA CYS A 236 24.16 -15.20 9.94
C CYS A 236 24.67 -14.62 8.61
N TYR A 237 25.41 -13.52 8.70
CA TYR A 237 25.90 -12.76 7.55
C TYR A 237 27.43 -12.68 7.60
N ALA A 238 28.10 -13.30 6.63
CA ALA A 238 29.56 -13.31 6.56
C ALA A 238 30.10 -11.90 6.28
N PHE A 239 30.97 -11.41 7.17
CA PHE A 239 31.71 -10.16 7.03
C PHE A 239 33.04 -10.36 7.77
N ASP A 240 34.09 -10.63 7.02
CA ASP A 240 35.42 -10.97 7.54
C ASP A 240 36.14 -9.74 8.18
N GLY A 241 37.23 -9.98 8.90
CA GLY A 241 38.11 -8.97 9.50
C GLY A 241 37.89 -8.70 11.00
N PRO A 242 38.89 -8.17 11.72
CA PRO A 242 38.82 -7.95 13.16
C PRO A 242 37.78 -6.87 13.52
N LYS A 243 37.19 -6.95 14.72
CA LYS A 243 36.09 -6.08 15.17
C LYS A 243 36.25 -5.74 16.66
N SER A 244 35.88 -4.52 17.06
CA SER A 244 35.97 -4.07 18.46
C SER A 244 34.63 -3.62 19.04
N HIS A 245 33.77 -2.99 18.25
CA HIS A 245 32.47 -2.48 18.71
C HIS A 245 31.37 -2.78 17.70
N VAL A 246 30.17 -3.05 18.22
CA VAL A 246 28.92 -3.07 17.48
C VAL A 246 27.88 -2.17 18.15
N ALA A 247 27.04 -1.51 17.35
CA ALA A 247 25.75 -1.00 17.80
C ALA A 247 24.71 -1.08 16.66
N THR A 248 23.46 -0.86 17.02
CA THR A 248 22.29 -0.92 16.16
C THR A 248 21.71 0.49 16.02
N PHE A 249 21.84 1.09 14.84
CA PHE A 249 21.33 2.43 14.52
C PHE A 249 20.24 2.32 13.46
N LYS A 250 18.98 2.45 13.88
CA LYS A 250 17.81 2.15 13.03
C LYS A 250 17.98 0.74 12.42
N ASP A 251 17.83 0.66 11.10
CA ASP A 251 18.00 -0.52 10.26
C ASP A 251 19.45 -0.95 10.01
N TYR A 252 20.44 -0.19 10.50
CA TYR A 252 21.87 -0.40 10.21
C TYR A 252 22.63 -0.93 11.43
N ILE A 253 23.51 -1.90 11.20
CA ILE A 253 24.53 -2.29 12.17
C ILE A 253 25.76 -1.41 11.96
N ALA A 254 26.15 -0.66 12.98
CA ALA A 254 27.42 0.04 13.03
C ALA A 254 28.49 -0.91 13.57
N ILE A 255 29.53 -1.19 12.78
CA ILE A 255 30.67 -2.01 13.18
C ILE A 255 31.94 -1.15 13.15
N VAL A 256 32.73 -1.20 14.22
CA VAL A 256 34.10 -0.70 14.23
C VAL A 256 35.06 -1.87 14.04
N SER A 257 35.89 -1.79 13.00
CA SER A 257 37.02 -2.68 12.75
C SER A 257 38.36 -1.98 13.04
N PRO A 258 39.16 -2.45 14.03
CA PRO A 258 40.48 -1.91 14.29
C PRO A 258 41.48 -2.27 13.17
N PRO A 259 42.60 -1.54 13.03
CA PRO A 259 43.60 -1.81 11.99
C PRO A 259 44.13 -3.25 12.06
N SER A 260 43.94 -4.01 10.98
CA SER A 260 44.38 -5.41 10.92
C SER A 260 45.91 -5.51 10.78
N THR A 261 46.56 -6.21 11.71
CA THR A 261 48.01 -6.45 11.71
C THR A 261 48.48 -7.49 10.67
N LEU A 262 47.55 -8.03 9.88
CA LEU A 262 47.74 -9.11 8.90
C LEU A 262 48.22 -8.62 7.51
N SER A 263 48.37 -7.32 7.30
CA SER A 263 48.72 -6.68 6.01
C SER A 263 50.11 -7.05 5.43
N LYS A 264 50.90 -7.90 6.10
CA LYS A 264 52.20 -8.41 5.61
C LYS A 264 52.13 -9.31 4.38
N SER A 265 50.96 -9.86 4.03
CA SER A 265 50.82 -10.82 2.91
C SER A 265 50.67 -10.15 1.53
N LEU A 266 50.05 -8.97 1.46
CA LEU A 266 49.73 -8.28 0.19
C LEU A 266 50.90 -7.47 -0.41
N ALA A 267 52.04 -7.38 0.29
CA ALA A 267 53.22 -6.62 -0.13
C ALA A 267 54.04 -7.27 -1.28
N ARG A 268 53.41 -8.06 -2.15
CA ARG A 268 54.07 -8.82 -3.24
C ARG A 268 53.54 -8.57 -4.65
N SER A 269 52.50 -7.74 -4.82
CA SER A 269 51.83 -7.56 -6.13
C SER A 269 51.52 -6.10 -6.49
N ASN A 270 52.44 -5.17 -6.22
CA ASN A 270 52.37 -3.82 -6.81
C ASN A 270 53.77 -3.16 -6.93
N ASN A 271 54.17 -2.82 -8.16
CA ASN A 271 55.50 -2.26 -8.48
C ASN A 271 55.63 -0.74 -8.20
N LEU A 272 54.95 -0.24 -7.16
CA LEU A 272 54.82 1.20 -6.85
C LEU A 272 55.48 1.60 -5.51
N GLN A 273 56.47 0.84 -5.05
CA GLN A 273 57.31 1.17 -3.88
C GLN A 273 58.72 1.56 -4.31
N ARG A 274 58.87 2.77 -4.86
CA ARG A 274 60.20 3.35 -5.16
C ARG A 274 60.36 4.86 -4.93
N PHE A 275 59.28 5.56 -4.56
CA PHE A 275 59.28 6.98 -4.16
C PHE A 275 58.28 7.20 -3.03
N GLY A 276 58.77 7.36 -1.79
CA GLY A 276 57.93 7.59 -0.61
C GLY A 276 58.74 7.49 0.69
N GLY A 277 58.69 8.51 1.53
CA GLY A 277 59.42 8.58 2.81
C GLY A 277 58.69 7.90 3.98
N PRO A 278 59.21 8.04 5.22
CA PRO A 278 58.76 7.28 6.40
C PRO A 278 57.34 7.60 6.93
N HIS A 279 56.57 8.47 6.26
CA HIS A 279 55.20 8.80 6.65
C HIS A 279 54.17 7.71 6.29
N THR A 280 54.55 6.67 5.54
CA THR A 280 53.65 5.59 5.10
C THR A 280 53.09 4.72 6.22
N ASN A 281 53.75 4.66 7.39
CA ASN A 281 53.28 3.81 8.51
C ASN A 281 51.93 4.24 9.10
N ASN A 282 51.60 5.54 9.08
CA ASN A 282 50.31 6.01 9.61
C ASN A 282 49.11 5.56 8.77
N ILE A 283 49.33 5.16 7.51
CA ILE A 283 48.28 4.66 6.60
C ILE A 283 47.75 3.28 7.04
N PHE A 284 48.53 2.52 7.81
CA PHE A 284 48.21 1.15 8.22
C PHE A 284 47.55 1.02 9.61
N ASN A 285 47.39 2.12 10.35
CA ASN A 285 46.82 2.13 11.70
C ASN A 285 45.39 2.72 11.77
N THR A 286 44.73 2.91 10.62
CA THR A 286 43.35 3.41 10.56
C THR A 286 42.36 2.38 11.10
N SER A 287 41.38 2.81 11.91
CA SER A 287 40.21 1.99 12.24
C SER A 287 39.07 2.36 11.32
N THR A 288 38.41 1.37 10.72
CA THR A 288 37.26 1.59 9.83
C THR A 288 35.94 1.51 10.59
N LEU A 289 35.10 2.54 10.46
CA LEU A 289 33.68 2.43 10.77
C LEU A 289 32.94 1.94 9.52
N THR A 290 32.05 0.96 9.69
CA THR A 290 31.23 0.43 8.61
C THR A 290 29.78 0.36 9.06
N LEU A 291 28.87 1.00 8.31
CA LEU A 291 27.43 0.93 8.51
C LEU A 291 26.82 -0.06 7.53
N LEU A 292 26.10 -1.06 8.06
CA LEU A 292 25.69 -2.27 7.34
C LEU A 292 24.20 -2.50 7.43
N ASP A 293 23.52 -2.53 6.29
CA ASP A 293 22.17 -3.06 6.17
C ASP A 293 22.24 -4.58 5.90
N THR A 294 21.85 -5.39 6.88
CA THR A 294 21.88 -6.86 6.76
C THR A 294 20.75 -7.41 5.89
N GLY A 295 19.60 -6.74 5.82
CA GLY A 295 18.49 -7.13 4.95
C GLY A 295 18.85 -6.96 3.48
N LEU A 296 19.37 -5.78 3.14
CA LEU A 296 19.79 -5.45 1.77
C LEU A 296 21.19 -5.99 1.40
N LYS A 297 22.01 -6.33 2.41
CA LYS A 297 23.43 -6.74 2.28
C LYS A 297 24.30 -5.63 1.68
N PHE A 298 24.04 -4.39 2.10
CA PHE A 298 24.74 -3.18 1.65
C PHE A 298 25.56 -2.57 2.79
N ILE A 299 26.74 -2.07 2.44
CA ILE A 299 27.48 -1.12 3.27
C ILE A 299 26.92 0.25 2.94
N ALA A 300 26.11 0.81 3.83
CA ALA A 300 25.47 2.11 3.67
C ALA A 300 26.47 3.29 3.80
N HIS A 301 27.57 3.07 4.53
CA HIS A 301 28.71 3.98 4.60
C HIS A 301 29.95 3.24 5.14
N SER A 302 31.15 3.67 4.73
CA SER A 302 32.42 3.17 5.26
C SER A 302 33.47 4.29 5.32
N GLU A 303 33.98 4.57 6.52
CA GLU A 303 34.99 5.63 6.75
C GLU A 303 36.24 5.04 7.42
N SER A 304 37.42 5.42 6.94
CA SER A 304 38.71 5.09 7.56
C SER A 304 39.18 6.22 8.48
N LEU A 305 38.93 6.07 9.79
CA LEU A 305 39.32 7.04 10.80
C LEU A 305 40.81 6.87 11.14
N VAL A 306 41.53 7.99 11.24
CA VAL A 306 42.99 8.04 11.51
C VAL A 306 43.33 7.55 12.92
N SER A 307 42.43 7.77 13.87
CA SER A 307 42.54 7.37 15.27
C SER A 307 41.50 6.31 15.60
N GLN A 308 41.86 5.38 16.48
CA GLN A 308 40.95 4.32 16.93
C GLN A 308 39.70 4.92 17.59
N VAL A 309 38.52 4.40 17.25
CA VAL A 309 37.28 4.70 17.98
C VAL A 309 37.39 4.17 19.41
N LYS A 310 37.10 5.02 20.39
CA LYS A 310 37.09 4.71 21.84
C LYS A 310 35.67 4.40 22.32
N PHE A 311 34.68 5.14 21.81
CA PHE A 311 33.26 4.93 22.08
C PHE A 311 32.42 5.20 20.84
N LEU A 312 31.31 4.46 20.72
CA LEU A 312 30.31 4.62 19.68
C LEU A 312 28.94 4.66 20.39
N PHE A 313 28.13 5.67 20.09
CA PHE A 313 26.88 5.95 20.80
C PHE A 313 25.86 6.64 19.89
N ILE A 314 24.58 6.51 20.24
CA ILE A 314 23.45 6.99 19.43
C ILE A 314 22.60 7.93 20.27
N ILE A 315 22.34 9.15 19.80
CA ILE A 315 21.51 10.13 20.50
C ILE A 315 20.93 11.15 19.50
N TRP A 316 19.77 11.74 19.80
CA TRP A 316 19.09 12.73 18.94
C TRP A 316 18.86 12.27 17.49
N ASP A 317 18.48 11.01 17.31
CA ASP A 317 18.33 10.30 16.01
C ASP A 317 19.60 10.26 15.14
N LYS A 318 20.79 10.37 15.75
CA LYS A 318 22.08 10.36 15.06
C LYS A 318 23.06 9.40 15.71
N LEU A 319 23.92 8.83 14.88
CA LEU A 319 25.08 8.06 15.32
C LEU A 319 26.28 8.99 15.54
N PHE A 320 27.05 8.73 16.60
CA PHE A 320 28.30 9.41 16.89
C PHE A 320 29.42 8.41 17.18
N THR A 321 30.64 8.74 16.73
CA THR A 321 31.88 8.07 17.17
C THR A 321 32.82 9.05 17.82
N LEU A 322 33.38 8.68 18.96
CA LEU A 322 34.42 9.39 19.69
C LEU A 322 35.75 8.64 19.55
N THR A 323 36.75 9.29 18.98
CA THR A 323 38.11 8.73 18.80
C THR A 323 38.99 8.90 20.03
N GLN A 324 40.11 8.17 20.10
CA GLN A 324 41.13 8.35 21.13
C GLN A 324 41.84 9.72 21.08
N GLU A 325 41.74 10.43 19.95
CA GLU A 325 42.18 11.84 19.80
C GLU A 325 41.13 12.87 20.27
N GLY A 326 40.03 12.44 20.92
CA GLY A 326 38.96 13.33 21.40
C GLY A 326 37.98 13.80 20.31
N LYS A 327 38.30 13.61 19.02
CA LYS A 327 37.46 14.06 17.91
C LYS A 327 36.15 13.26 17.85
N ILE A 328 35.06 14.00 17.69
CA ILE A 328 33.68 13.50 17.57
C ILE A 328 33.24 13.61 16.11
N TYR A 329 32.76 12.51 15.55
CA TYR A 329 32.14 12.48 14.22
C TYR A 329 30.66 12.16 14.37
N GLN A 330 29.81 13.01 13.78
CA GLN A 330 28.36 12.84 13.68
C GLN A 330 28.03 12.30 12.29
N TYR A 331 27.23 11.22 12.24
CA TYR A 331 26.75 10.61 11.00
C TYR A 331 25.26 10.90 10.85
N HIS A 332 24.89 11.57 9.78
CA HIS A 332 23.51 11.92 9.45
C HIS A 332 23.04 11.15 8.22
N GLU A 333 21.90 10.47 8.30
CA GLU A 333 21.35 9.70 7.18
C GLU A 333 20.75 10.61 6.10
N LYS A 334 21.03 10.34 4.82
CA LYS A 334 20.50 11.11 3.69
C LYS A 334 19.02 10.81 3.43
N PRO A 335 18.22 11.80 3.00
CA PRO A 335 16.84 11.57 2.59
C PRO A 335 16.76 10.54 1.46
N LEU A 336 15.70 9.72 1.47
CA LEU A 336 15.53 8.56 0.60
C LEU A 336 15.66 8.89 -0.89
N GLN A 337 15.13 10.04 -1.32
CA GLN A 337 15.24 10.54 -2.70
C GLN A 337 16.71 10.71 -3.15
N GLN A 338 17.57 11.28 -2.30
CA GLN A 338 19.00 11.42 -2.60
C GLN A 338 19.70 10.06 -2.61
N ARG A 339 19.37 9.17 -1.66
CA ARG A 339 19.93 7.79 -1.62
C ARG A 339 19.61 7.03 -2.92
N LEU A 340 18.37 7.13 -3.41
CA LEU A 340 17.96 6.58 -4.71
C LEU A 340 18.70 7.25 -5.88
N GLU A 341 18.91 8.57 -5.84
CA GLU A 341 19.65 9.27 -6.90
C GLU A 341 21.13 8.85 -6.98
N TYR A 342 21.82 8.67 -5.84
CA TYR A 342 23.15 8.07 -5.81
C TYR A 342 23.18 6.65 -6.41
N LEU A 343 22.11 5.87 -6.25
CA LEU A 343 21.98 4.55 -6.87
C LEU A 343 21.76 4.65 -8.40
N TYR A 344 20.95 5.59 -8.88
CA TYR A 344 20.78 5.82 -10.32
C TYR A 344 22.10 6.29 -10.97
N GLN A 345 22.84 7.20 -10.34
CA GLN A 345 24.14 7.68 -10.83
C GLN A 345 25.18 6.55 -10.94
N ARG A 346 25.14 5.56 -10.03
CA ARG A 346 25.96 4.34 -10.10
C ARG A 346 25.34 3.21 -10.95
N ASN A 347 24.20 3.45 -11.61
CA ASN A 347 23.40 2.47 -12.39
C ASN A 347 22.98 1.21 -11.59
N LEU A 348 22.82 1.34 -10.28
CA LEU A 348 22.53 0.23 -9.35
C LEU A 348 21.02 0.14 -9.06
N PHE A 349 20.24 -0.10 -10.11
CA PHE A 349 18.78 -0.14 -10.07
C PHE A 349 18.19 -1.29 -9.23
N VAL A 350 18.73 -2.50 -9.29
CA VAL A 350 18.24 -3.60 -8.42
C VAL A 350 18.42 -3.26 -6.93
N PRO A 351 19.57 -2.74 -6.47
CA PRO A 351 19.66 -2.10 -5.14
C PRO A 351 18.67 -0.98 -4.85
N ALA A 352 18.27 -0.18 -5.84
CA ALA A 352 17.30 0.90 -5.66
C ALA A 352 15.87 0.37 -5.46
N ILE A 353 15.49 -0.69 -6.19
CA ILE A 353 14.25 -1.46 -5.98
C ILE A 353 14.28 -2.04 -4.56
N ASN A 354 15.27 -2.86 -4.21
CA ASN A 354 15.33 -3.48 -2.88
C ASN A 354 15.35 -2.45 -1.73
N LEU A 355 15.94 -1.26 -1.92
CA LEU A 355 15.89 -0.17 -0.94
C LEU A 355 14.48 0.42 -0.80
N ALA A 356 13.75 0.58 -1.91
CA ALA A 356 12.36 1.01 -1.91
C ALA A 356 11.41 -0.06 -1.32
N GLN A 357 11.72 -1.35 -1.51
CA GLN A 357 11.15 -2.54 -0.85
C GLN A 357 11.14 -2.36 0.67
N LYS A 358 12.33 -2.21 1.24
CA LYS A 358 12.48 -2.02 2.68
C LYS A 358 11.90 -0.70 3.19
N SER A 359 11.78 0.32 2.33
CA SER A 359 11.30 1.66 2.72
C SER A 359 9.80 1.90 2.48
N GLY A 360 9.04 0.93 1.96
CA GLY A 360 7.59 1.04 1.76
C GLY A 360 7.14 2.11 0.76
N ILE A 361 7.90 2.34 -0.33
CA ILE A 361 7.60 3.45 -1.26
C ILE A 361 6.45 3.10 -2.23
N ASP A 362 5.46 3.99 -2.29
CA ASP A 362 4.41 4.12 -3.32
C ASP A 362 4.75 3.56 -4.71
N GLU A 363 3.84 2.73 -5.22
CA GLU A 363 3.01 2.82 -6.44
C GLU A 363 3.50 3.77 -7.53
N SER A 364 3.70 5.05 -7.18
CA SER A 364 4.19 6.10 -8.09
C SER A 364 5.68 5.98 -8.42
N GLN A 365 6.52 5.84 -7.39
CA GLN A 365 7.94 6.10 -7.47
C GLN A 365 8.72 4.88 -7.94
N ARG A 366 8.36 3.65 -7.56
CA ARG A 366 9.04 2.45 -8.10
C ARG A 366 8.74 2.23 -9.57
N ASN A 367 7.57 2.62 -10.04
CA ASN A 367 7.27 2.59 -11.47
C ASN A 367 8.16 3.54 -12.28
N GLU A 368 8.72 4.58 -11.65
CA GLU A 368 9.84 5.32 -12.21
C GLU A 368 11.19 4.61 -12.05
N ILE A 369 11.44 3.84 -10.98
CA ILE A 369 12.65 3.01 -10.83
C ILE A 369 12.72 1.96 -11.94
N PHE A 370 11.67 1.15 -12.12
CA PHE A 370 11.60 0.14 -13.18
C PHE A 370 11.71 0.78 -14.58
N ARG A 371 11.08 1.95 -14.80
CA ARG A 371 11.25 2.71 -16.05
C ARG A 371 12.72 3.11 -16.26
N LYS A 372 13.36 3.75 -15.28
CA LYS A 372 14.76 4.21 -15.36
C LYS A 372 15.72 3.02 -15.54
N TYR A 373 15.40 1.86 -14.96
CA TYR A 373 16.14 0.62 -15.14
C TYR A 373 15.99 0.05 -16.56
N GLY A 374 14.76 0.01 -17.10
CA GLY A 374 14.50 -0.36 -18.50
C GLY A 374 15.20 0.59 -19.49
N ASP A 375 15.15 1.90 -19.24
CA ASP A 375 15.88 2.91 -20.03
C ASP A 375 17.41 2.72 -19.99
N PHE A 376 17.98 2.25 -18.87
CA PHE A 376 19.40 1.89 -18.75
C PHE A 376 19.75 0.58 -19.49
N LEU A 377 18.99 -0.49 -19.27
CA LEU A 377 19.20 -1.78 -19.96
C LEU A 377 19.07 -1.62 -21.49
N TYR A 378 18.13 -0.78 -21.93
CA TYR A 378 17.95 -0.44 -23.34
C TYR A 378 19.18 0.29 -23.92
N GLN A 379 19.77 1.24 -23.20
CA GLN A 379 21.03 1.89 -23.61
C GLN A 379 22.21 0.90 -23.68
N LYS A 380 22.18 -0.15 -22.86
CA LYS A 380 23.15 -1.24 -22.83
C LYS A 380 22.94 -2.29 -23.95
N ALA A 381 21.93 -2.10 -24.82
CA ALA A 381 21.46 -3.06 -25.83
C ALA A 381 21.01 -4.43 -25.28
N ASP A 382 20.67 -4.48 -23.99
CA ASP A 382 20.06 -5.63 -23.32
C ASP A 382 18.54 -5.53 -23.49
N TYR A 383 18.06 -5.78 -24.73
CA TYR A 383 16.68 -5.49 -25.12
C TYR A 383 15.66 -6.35 -24.39
N ASP A 384 15.95 -7.63 -24.20
CA ASP A 384 15.05 -8.59 -23.55
C ASP A 384 14.94 -8.31 -22.05
N GLY A 385 16.09 -8.06 -21.39
CA GLY A 385 16.13 -7.64 -19.99
C GLY A 385 15.45 -6.28 -19.78
N ALA A 386 15.70 -5.31 -20.66
CA ALA A 386 15.00 -4.02 -20.65
C ALA A 386 13.49 -4.21 -20.77
N MET A 387 13.04 -5.14 -21.63
CA MET A 387 11.62 -5.36 -21.86
C MET A 387 10.92 -5.89 -20.61
N GLN A 388 11.51 -6.87 -19.92
CA GLN A 388 10.98 -7.35 -18.64
C GLN A 388 10.80 -6.21 -17.63
N GLN A 389 11.77 -5.28 -17.53
CA GLN A 389 11.64 -4.13 -16.62
C GLN A 389 10.59 -3.11 -17.10
N TYR A 390 10.42 -2.93 -18.41
CA TYR A 390 9.31 -2.15 -18.96
C TYR A 390 7.93 -2.82 -18.77
N LEU A 391 7.87 -4.15 -18.68
CA LEU A 391 6.66 -4.90 -18.30
C LEU A 391 6.32 -4.67 -16.82
N LYS A 392 7.30 -4.66 -15.91
CA LYS A 392 7.09 -4.24 -14.51
C LYS A 392 6.65 -2.77 -14.43
N ALA A 393 7.28 -1.90 -15.23
CA ALA A 393 6.85 -0.52 -15.45
C ALA A 393 5.62 -0.39 -16.39
N ILE A 394 4.80 -1.44 -16.55
CA ILE A 394 3.46 -1.32 -17.11
C ILE A 394 2.55 -0.51 -16.19
N ASP A 395 3.02 0.05 -15.07
CA ASP A 395 2.10 0.57 -14.03
C ASP A 395 2.08 2.10 -13.83
N ASN A 396 2.80 2.87 -14.67
CA ASN A 396 2.59 4.33 -14.75
C ASN A 396 2.96 4.99 -16.10
N THR A 397 3.70 4.32 -16.98
CA THR A 397 4.24 4.95 -18.20
C THR A 397 3.22 5.04 -19.36
N GLU A 398 3.57 5.56 -20.52
CA GLU A 398 2.73 5.47 -21.73
C GLU A 398 3.30 4.41 -22.68
N PRO A 399 2.51 3.46 -23.20
CA PRO A 399 3.02 2.43 -24.12
C PRO A 399 3.72 3.00 -25.37
N SER A 400 3.21 4.12 -25.89
CA SER A 400 3.78 4.86 -27.03
C SER A 400 5.26 5.24 -26.86
N GLN A 401 5.71 5.49 -25.63
CA GLN A 401 7.10 5.86 -25.31
C GLN A 401 8.04 4.65 -25.33
N ILE A 402 7.51 3.43 -25.18
CA ILE A 402 8.23 2.15 -25.21
C ILE A 402 8.22 1.56 -26.64
N ILE A 403 7.05 1.59 -27.31
CA ILE A 403 6.84 1.08 -28.68
C ILE A 403 7.78 1.75 -29.70
N ARG A 404 8.16 3.02 -29.49
CA ARG A 404 9.13 3.74 -30.34
C ARG A 404 10.56 3.19 -30.33
N LYS A 405 10.87 2.20 -29.46
CA LYS A 405 12.22 1.68 -29.25
C LYS A 405 12.44 0.26 -29.79
N ALA A 406 11.57 -0.70 -29.50
CA ALA A 406 11.73 -2.09 -29.94
C ALA A 406 10.43 -2.64 -30.57
N ILE A 407 10.54 -3.14 -31.81
CA ILE A 407 9.38 -3.36 -32.69
C ILE A 407 8.95 -4.83 -32.81
N LEU A 408 9.87 -5.81 -32.73
CA LEU A 408 9.55 -7.21 -33.08
C LEU A 408 9.38 -8.14 -31.87
N ILE A 409 10.42 -8.32 -31.05
CA ILE A 409 10.45 -9.32 -29.96
C ILE A 409 9.39 -9.04 -28.88
N LEU A 410 9.25 -7.76 -28.50
CA LEU A 410 8.19 -7.28 -27.60
C LEU A 410 6.80 -7.68 -28.10
N PHE A 411 6.54 -7.61 -29.41
CA PHE A 411 5.21 -7.82 -29.97
C PHE A 411 4.84 -9.31 -29.96
N THR A 412 5.80 -10.21 -30.21
CA THR A 412 5.60 -11.65 -30.03
C THR A 412 5.31 -12.03 -28.58
N GLN A 413 6.07 -11.52 -27.61
CA GLN A 413 5.89 -11.90 -26.20
C GLN A 413 4.70 -11.20 -25.53
N LEU A 414 4.30 -9.99 -25.95
CA LEU A 414 3.00 -9.41 -25.56
C LEU A 414 1.82 -10.29 -26.01
N HIS A 415 1.96 -11.00 -27.14
CA HIS A 415 0.90 -11.85 -27.66
C HIS A 415 0.80 -13.16 -26.88
N GLU A 416 1.95 -13.78 -26.53
CA GLU A 416 2.04 -14.93 -25.63
C GLU A 416 1.47 -14.61 -24.23
N HIS A 417 1.79 -13.44 -23.66
CA HIS A 417 1.23 -12.97 -22.38
C HIS A 417 -0.19 -12.39 -22.49
N HIS A 418 -0.84 -12.46 -23.66
CA HIS A 418 -2.19 -11.96 -23.94
C HIS A 418 -2.45 -10.46 -23.65
N LYS A 419 -1.39 -9.66 -23.45
CA LYS A 419 -1.45 -8.19 -23.28
C LYS A 419 -1.23 -7.41 -24.61
N ALA A 420 -1.23 -8.09 -25.75
CA ALA A 420 -1.13 -7.45 -27.07
C ALA A 420 -2.46 -6.83 -27.54
N ASN A 421 -2.40 -5.58 -28.00
CA ASN A 421 -3.50 -4.90 -28.69
C ASN A 421 -3.63 -5.35 -30.17
N SER A 422 -4.76 -5.05 -30.79
CA SER A 422 -5.06 -5.19 -32.24
C SER A 422 -3.95 -4.65 -33.15
N ASP A 423 -3.38 -3.51 -32.78
CA ASP A 423 -2.34 -2.81 -33.51
C ASP A 423 -1.04 -3.63 -33.60
N HIS A 424 -0.87 -4.60 -32.69
CA HIS A 424 0.35 -5.40 -32.57
C HIS A 424 0.25 -6.69 -33.40
N THR A 425 -0.94 -7.30 -33.45
CA THR A 425 -1.23 -8.45 -34.31
C THR A 425 -1.35 -8.06 -35.79
N THR A 426 -1.91 -6.88 -36.09
CA THR A 426 -1.95 -6.31 -37.45
C THR A 426 -0.57 -5.98 -37.99
N LEU A 427 0.32 -5.36 -37.19
CA LEU A 427 1.71 -5.11 -37.61
C LEU A 427 2.44 -6.42 -37.93
N LEU A 428 2.22 -7.48 -37.14
CA LEU A 428 2.78 -8.81 -37.41
C LEU A 428 2.22 -9.43 -38.71
N LEU A 429 0.90 -9.36 -38.94
CA LEU A 429 0.26 -9.83 -40.16
C LEU A 429 0.75 -9.06 -41.41
N ASN A 430 0.94 -7.75 -41.29
CA ASN A 430 1.47 -6.88 -42.34
C ASN A 430 2.92 -7.26 -42.71
N CYS A 431 3.74 -7.64 -41.71
CA CYS A 431 5.07 -8.21 -41.93
C CYS A 431 5.01 -9.54 -42.69
N TYR A 432 4.14 -10.49 -42.30
CA TYR A 432 4.01 -11.77 -43.03
C TYR A 432 3.51 -11.58 -44.47
N ALA A 433 2.50 -10.72 -44.69
CA ALA A 433 1.98 -10.42 -46.03
C ALA A 433 3.06 -9.82 -46.95
N LYS A 434 3.91 -8.93 -46.43
CA LYS A 434 5.06 -8.37 -47.17
C LYS A 434 6.17 -9.38 -47.46
N LEU A 435 6.34 -10.39 -46.61
CA LEU A 435 7.31 -11.47 -46.80
C LEU A 435 6.81 -12.59 -47.75
N LYS A 436 5.52 -12.58 -48.12
CA LYS A 436 4.88 -13.54 -49.07
C LYS A 436 4.99 -15.02 -48.69
N ASP A 437 5.06 -15.31 -47.39
CA ASP A 437 5.20 -16.67 -46.84
C ASP A 437 3.81 -17.35 -46.70
N VAL A 438 3.25 -17.80 -47.84
CA VAL A 438 1.85 -18.25 -47.96
C VAL A 438 1.53 -19.42 -47.03
N GLU A 439 2.42 -20.41 -46.92
CA GLU A 439 2.18 -21.58 -46.05
C GLU A 439 2.08 -21.20 -44.58
N LYS A 440 2.86 -20.22 -44.10
CA LYS A 440 2.74 -19.73 -42.71
C LYS A 440 1.48 -18.91 -42.53
N LEU A 441 1.10 -18.10 -43.51
CA LEU A 441 -0.15 -17.32 -43.48
C LEU A 441 -1.39 -18.24 -43.44
N GLU A 442 -1.43 -19.27 -44.28
CA GLU A 442 -2.56 -20.21 -44.34
C GLU A 442 -2.64 -21.08 -43.07
N ASN A 443 -1.51 -21.53 -42.52
CA ASN A 443 -1.50 -22.23 -41.24
C ASN A 443 -1.90 -21.31 -40.07
N PHE A 444 -1.51 -20.03 -40.07
CA PHE A 444 -1.88 -19.02 -39.06
C PHE A 444 -3.38 -18.66 -39.11
N ILE A 445 -3.99 -18.68 -40.31
CA ILE A 445 -5.44 -18.51 -40.50
C ILE A 445 -6.22 -19.78 -40.09
N LYS A 446 -5.68 -20.97 -40.38
CA LYS A 446 -6.37 -22.25 -40.13
C LYS A 446 -6.13 -22.83 -38.72
N SER A 447 -5.15 -22.34 -37.96
CA SER A 447 -4.89 -22.76 -36.58
C SER A 447 -5.99 -22.26 -35.64
N PRO A 448 -6.76 -23.14 -34.96
CA PRO A 448 -7.90 -22.74 -34.14
C PRO A 448 -7.44 -22.23 -32.76
N GLY A 449 -7.19 -20.93 -32.68
CA GLY A 449 -6.96 -20.19 -31.43
C GLY A 449 -7.65 -18.83 -31.48
N ALA A 450 -7.93 -18.24 -30.30
CA ALA A 450 -8.59 -16.93 -30.18
C ALA A 450 -7.63 -15.76 -30.50
N LEU A 451 -7.08 -15.78 -31.71
CA LEU A 451 -6.17 -14.80 -32.26
C LEU A 451 -6.94 -13.50 -32.51
N LYS A 452 -6.64 -12.45 -31.73
CA LYS A 452 -7.17 -11.10 -31.93
C LYS A 452 -6.47 -10.42 -33.12
N PHE A 453 -6.65 -10.96 -34.33
CA PHE A 453 -6.39 -10.18 -35.54
C PHE A 453 -7.41 -9.04 -35.64
N ASP A 454 -7.06 -7.98 -36.36
CA ASP A 454 -8.08 -7.20 -37.03
C ASP A 454 -8.50 -7.96 -38.29
N LEU A 455 -9.76 -8.41 -38.31
CA LEU A 455 -10.35 -9.12 -39.45
C LEU A 455 -10.47 -8.21 -40.67
N GLU A 456 -10.72 -6.91 -40.51
CA GLU A 456 -10.80 -5.97 -41.63
C GLU A 456 -9.44 -5.80 -42.29
N THR A 457 -8.38 -5.52 -41.52
CA THR A 457 -7.00 -5.49 -42.09
C THR A 457 -6.61 -6.84 -42.68
N ALA A 458 -6.99 -7.98 -42.10
CA ALA A 458 -6.69 -9.29 -42.66
C ALA A 458 -7.39 -9.52 -44.01
N VAL A 459 -8.70 -9.31 -44.08
CA VAL A 459 -9.51 -9.40 -45.31
C VAL A 459 -9.06 -8.37 -46.35
N LEU A 460 -8.73 -7.14 -45.94
CA LEU A 460 -8.25 -6.09 -46.84
C LEU A 460 -6.87 -6.41 -47.42
N MET A 461 -5.92 -6.91 -46.61
CA MET A 461 -4.63 -7.38 -47.12
C MET A 461 -4.80 -8.60 -48.05
N CYS A 462 -5.80 -9.45 -47.83
CA CYS A 462 -6.14 -10.53 -48.76
C CYS A 462 -6.78 -10.01 -50.07
N ARG A 463 -7.76 -9.08 -50.00
CA ARG A 463 -8.38 -8.41 -51.15
C ARG A 463 -7.34 -7.63 -51.99
N GLN A 464 -6.33 -7.02 -51.34
CA GLN A 464 -5.19 -6.36 -52.00
C GLN A 464 -4.14 -7.35 -52.53
N GLY A 465 -3.97 -8.50 -51.88
CA GLY A 465 -3.11 -9.60 -52.34
C GLY A 465 -3.69 -10.40 -53.52
N GLY A 466 -4.99 -10.25 -53.81
CA GLY A 466 -5.72 -10.96 -54.87
C GLY A 466 -6.39 -12.27 -54.44
N TYR A 467 -6.42 -12.57 -53.14
CA TYR A 467 -6.88 -13.83 -52.57
C TYR A 467 -8.36 -13.75 -52.13
N TYR A 468 -9.25 -13.55 -53.10
CA TYR A 468 -10.68 -13.29 -52.84
C TYR A 468 -11.43 -14.49 -52.26
N ASP A 469 -11.15 -15.71 -52.75
CA ASP A 469 -11.83 -16.93 -52.28
C ASP A 469 -11.43 -17.26 -50.84
N GLN A 470 -10.16 -17.09 -50.48
CA GLN A 470 -9.67 -17.22 -49.11
C GLN A 470 -10.30 -16.17 -48.20
N ALA A 471 -10.48 -14.93 -48.67
CA ALA A 471 -11.14 -13.86 -47.92
C ALA A 471 -12.64 -14.11 -47.71
N ALA A 472 -13.35 -14.57 -48.74
CA ALA A 472 -14.77 -14.93 -48.65
C ALA A 472 -14.99 -16.15 -47.74
N TYR A 473 -14.10 -17.15 -47.78
CA TYR A 473 -14.14 -18.30 -46.86
C TYR A 473 -13.80 -17.91 -45.41
N LEU A 474 -12.85 -16.99 -45.21
CA LEU A 474 -12.56 -16.41 -43.89
C LEU A 474 -13.79 -15.70 -43.32
N ALA A 475 -14.48 -14.92 -44.16
CA ALA A 475 -15.70 -14.22 -43.80
C ALA A 475 -16.85 -15.19 -43.47
N GLU A 476 -17.23 -16.06 -44.40
CA GLU A 476 -18.35 -16.99 -44.24
C GLU A 476 -18.17 -17.91 -43.03
N LYS A 477 -16.97 -18.46 -42.84
CA LYS A 477 -16.70 -19.39 -41.72
C LYS A 477 -16.63 -18.70 -40.35
N HIS A 478 -16.55 -17.37 -40.31
CA HIS A 478 -16.65 -16.57 -39.09
C HIS A 478 -18.01 -15.86 -38.93
N GLY A 479 -18.95 -16.02 -39.88
CA GLY A 479 -20.28 -15.41 -39.83
C GLY A 479 -20.37 -13.99 -40.43
N GLU A 480 -19.32 -13.51 -41.09
CA GLU A 480 -19.24 -12.18 -41.71
C GLU A 480 -19.98 -12.15 -43.05
N HIS A 481 -21.28 -12.45 -43.03
CA HIS A 481 -22.14 -12.53 -44.22
C HIS A 481 -22.13 -11.24 -45.05
N GLU A 482 -21.93 -10.08 -44.42
CA GLU A 482 -21.72 -8.83 -45.14
C GLU A 482 -20.52 -8.89 -46.07
N ILE A 483 -19.33 -9.25 -45.57
CA ILE A 483 -18.10 -9.29 -46.38
C ILE A 483 -18.24 -10.30 -47.54
N VAL A 484 -19.00 -11.37 -47.34
CA VAL A 484 -19.37 -12.31 -48.42
C VAL A 484 -20.24 -11.61 -49.48
N VAL A 485 -21.28 -10.89 -49.06
CA VAL A 485 -22.16 -10.11 -49.96
C VAL A 485 -21.40 -8.97 -50.65
N ASP A 486 -20.49 -8.27 -49.99
CA ASP A 486 -19.61 -7.25 -50.55
C ASP A 486 -18.73 -7.84 -51.68
N ILE A 487 -18.08 -8.98 -51.43
CA ILE A 487 -17.26 -9.67 -52.43
C ILE A 487 -18.15 -10.15 -53.60
N LEU A 488 -19.37 -10.64 -53.31
CA LEU A 488 -20.32 -11.08 -54.33
C LEU A 488 -20.87 -9.94 -55.20
N ILE A 489 -21.08 -8.74 -54.65
CA ILE A 489 -21.68 -7.59 -55.35
C ILE A 489 -20.64 -6.67 -56.00
N GLU A 490 -19.54 -6.36 -55.32
CA GLU A 490 -18.51 -5.43 -55.81
C GLU A 490 -17.46 -6.12 -56.67
N ASN A 491 -16.86 -7.20 -56.15
CA ASN A 491 -15.70 -7.86 -56.75
C ASN A 491 -16.08 -8.88 -57.83
N SER A 492 -17.15 -9.67 -57.64
CA SER A 492 -17.61 -10.67 -58.63
C SER A 492 -18.96 -10.38 -59.31
N LYS A 493 -19.71 -9.37 -58.86
CA LYS A 493 -20.89 -8.78 -59.54
C LYS A 493 -22.07 -9.74 -59.84
N MET A 494 -22.42 -10.59 -58.89
CA MET A 494 -23.48 -11.61 -59.02
C MET A 494 -24.77 -11.22 -58.25
N TYR A 495 -25.36 -10.06 -58.58
CA TYR A 495 -26.49 -9.46 -57.85
C TYR A 495 -27.68 -10.41 -57.57
N PRO A 496 -28.16 -11.24 -58.52
CA PRO A 496 -29.28 -12.15 -58.24
C PRO A 496 -28.93 -13.29 -57.27
N ALA A 497 -27.65 -13.68 -57.20
CA ALA A 497 -27.18 -14.64 -56.21
C ALA A 497 -27.14 -13.98 -54.82
N ALA A 498 -26.74 -12.71 -54.72
CA ALA A 498 -26.77 -11.96 -53.47
C ALA A 498 -28.19 -11.79 -52.92
N VAL A 499 -29.18 -11.38 -53.72
CA VAL A 499 -30.58 -11.27 -53.26
C VAL A 499 -31.14 -12.61 -52.78
N ASN A 500 -30.77 -13.73 -53.44
CA ASN A 500 -31.17 -15.07 -53.02
C ASN A 500 -30.37 -15.63 -51.84
N TYR A 501 -29.17 -15.11 -51.55
CA TYR A 501 -28.47 -15.38 -50.29
C TYR A 501 -29.16 -14.62 -49.15
N ILE A 502 -29.45 -13.33 -49.37
CA ILE A 502 -30.18 -12.46 -48.44
C ILE A 502 -31.55 -13.02 -48.04
N SER A 503 -32.33 -13.60 -48.95
CA SER A 503 -33.64 -14.20 -48.62
C SER A 503 -33.57 -15.60 -47.96
N ARG A 504 -32.37 -16.19 -47.85
CA ARG A 504 -32.10 -17.45 -47.14
C ARG A 504 -31.45 -17.25 -45.77
N LEU A 505 -30.76 -16.12 -45.57
CA LEU A 505 -30.20 -15.75 -44.27
C LEU A 505 -31.32 -15.66 -43.22
N GLU A 506 -30.95 -15.91 -41.96
CA GLU A 506 -31.82 -15.59 -40.83
C GLU A 506 -32.15 -14.08 -40.83
N PRO A 507 -33.30 -13.67 -40.28
CA PRO A 507 -33.86 -12.32 -40.46
C PRO A 507 -32.85 -11.19 -40.27
N GLU A 508 -32.01 -11.24 -39.23
CA GLU A 508 -31.05 -10.20 -38.90
C GLU A 508 -29.90 -10.09 -39.92
N ALA A 509 -29.35 -11.21 -40.40
CA ALA A 509 -28.28 -11.21 -41.40
C ALA A 509 -28.82 -10.87 -42.81
N ALA A 510 -30.08 -11.21 -43.09
CA ALA A 510 -30.80 -10.70 -44.25
C ALA A 510 -30.93 -9.17 -44.19
N TYR A 511 -31.24 -8.63 -43.01
CA TYR A 511 -31.53 -7.21 -42.81
C TYR A 511 -30.35 -6.30 -43.13
N THR A 512 -29.17 -6.50 -42.52
CA THR A 512 -28.03 -5.59 -42.75
C THR A 512 -27.56 -5.63 -44.21
N SER A 513 -27.49 -6.85 -44.78
CA SER A 513 -27.14 -7.09 -46.18
C SER A 513 -28.11 -6.40 -47.16
N LEU A 514 -29.42 -6.48 -46.89
CA LEU A 514 -30.47 -5.79 -47.66
C LEU A 514 -30.31 -4.27 -47.61
N MET A 515 -30.01 -3.73 -46.43
CA MET A 515 -29.96 -2.29 -46.16
C MET A 515 -28.70 -1.63 -46.73
N LYS A 516 -27.55 -2.31 -46.61
CA LYS A 516 -26.26 -1.87 -47.16
C LYS A 516 -26.29 -1.76 -48.68
N TYR A 517 -26.88 -2.76 -49.34
CA TYR A 517 -26.99 -2.81 -50.80
C TYR A 517 -28.32 -2.28 -51.36
N ALA A 518 -29.18 -1.72 -50.50
CA ALA A 518 -30.53 -1.32 -50.85
C ALA A 518 -30.58 -0.43 -52.10
N ARG A 519 -29.73 0.59 -52.21
CA ARG A 519 -29.72 1.48 -53.39
C ARG A 519 -29.32 0.75 -54.68
N VAL A 520 -28.22 -0.01 -54.65
CA VAL A 520 -27.76 -0.79 -55.82
C VAL A 520 -28.80 -1.84 -56.24
N LEU A 521 -29.49 -2.44 -55.27
CA LEU A 521 -30.57 -3.41 -55.50
C LEU A 521 -31.90 -2.74 -55.90
N LEU A 522 -32.18 -1.49 -55.48
CA LEU A 522 -33.34 -0.71 -55.92
C LEU A 522 -33.13 -0.14 -57.33
N GLU A 523 -31.93 0.32 -57.68
CA GLU A 523 -31.58 0.78 -59.03
C GLU A 523 -31.73 -0.34 -60.07
N ASN A 524 -31.29 -1.56 -59.74
CA ASN A 524 -31.27 -2.69 -60.66
C ASN A 524 -32.52 -3.60 -60.56
N CYS A 525 -33.14 -3.72 -59.37
CA CYS A 525 -34.29 -4.59 -59.07
C CYS A 525 -35.29 -3.91 -58.09
N PRO A 526 -35.94 -2.78 -58.46
CA PRO A 526 -36.68 -1.94 -57.52
C PRO A 526 -37.84 -2.62 -56.81
N LYS A 527 -38.63 -3.42 -57.55
CA LYS A 527 -39.92 -3.95 -57.06
C LYS A 527 -39.73 -5.06 -56.03
N ASP A 528 -38.87 -6.01 -56.35
CA ASP A 528 -38.62 -7.18 -55.49
C ASP A 528 -37.91 -6.75 -54.20
N THR A 529 -36.97 -5.80 -54.31
CA THR A 529 -36.30 -5.17 -53.15
C THR A 529 -37.32 -4.43 -52.26
N THR A 530 -38.17 -3.57 -52.83
CA THR A 530 -39.20 -2.84 -52.06
C THR A 530 -40.20 -3.79 -51.37
N GLN A 531 -40.56 -4.90 -52.00
CA GLN A 531 -41.42 -5.91 -51.37
C GLN A 531 -40.70 -6.69 -50.27
N LEU A 532 -39.38 -6.96 -50.41
CA LEU A 532 -38.60 -7.56 -49.32
C LEU A 532 -38.58 -6.62 -48.11
N PHE A 533 -38.35 -5.32 -48.32
CA PHE A 533 -38.47 -4.28 -47.30
C PHE A 533 -39.84 -4.28 -46.62
N ILE A 534 -40.95 -4.14 -47.36
CA ILE A 534 -42.29 -4.06 -46.76
C ILE A 534 -42.63 -5.34 -45.97
N ASN A 535 -42.29 -6.53 -46.48
CA ASN A 535 -42.54 -7.78 -45.77
C ASN A 535 -41.68 -7.91 -44.50
N TYR A 536 -40.42 -7.45 -44.54
CA TYR A 536 -39.53 -7.45 -43.38
C TYR A 536 -40.00 -6.49 -42.29
N PHE A 537 -40.30 -5.23 -42.64
CA PHE A 537 -40.70 -4.17 -41.71
C PHE A 537 -42.17 -4.24 -41.25
N THR A 538 -42.99 -5.17 -41.76
CA THR A 538 -44.38 -5.41 -41.29
C THR A 538 -44.58 -6.74 -40.56
N GLY A 539 -43.50 -7.49 -40.28
CA GLY A 539 -43.58 -8.76 -39.53
C GLY A 539 -44.04 -9.97 -40.34
N ARG A 540 -43.91 -9.92 -41.68
CA ARG A 540 -44.42 -10.93 -42.61
C ARG A 540 -43.33 -11.78 -43.28
N PHE A 541 -42.07 -11.45 -43.07
CA PHE A 541 -40.93 -12.18 -43.63
C PHE A 541 -40.75 -13.56 -42.96
N ARG A 542 -40.28 -14.54 -43.74
CA ARG A 542 -39.81 -15.86 -43.27
C ARG A 542 -38.67 -16.31 -44.18
N PRO A 543 -37.54 -16.84 -43.66
CA PRO A 543 -36.48 -17.40 -44.48
C PRO A 543 -37.00 -18.54 -45.38
N SER A 544 -36.48 -18.62 -46.61
CA SER A 544 -36.85 -19.71 -47.53
C SER A 544 -35.96 -20.94 -47.29
N GLU A 545 -36.57 -22.05 -46.86
CA GLU A 545 -35.83 -23.28 -46.53
C GLU A 545 -35.03 -23.84 -47.72
N ILE A 546 -33.86 -24.41 -47.40
CA ILE A 546 -32.82 -24.73 -48.37
C ILE A 546 -33.09 -26.10 -49.02
N SER A 547 -33.42 -26.10 -50.31
CA SER A 547 -33.07 -27.24 -51.17
C SER A 547 -31.56 -27.25 -51.37
N THR A 548 -30.86 -28.15 -50.69
CA THR A 548 -29.40 -28.28 -50.80
C THR A 548 -29.00 -28.89 -52.13
N LEU A 549 -27.90 -28.40 -52.71
CA LEU A 549 -26.85 -29.27 -53.24
C LEU A 549 -25.50 -28.55 -53.17
N GLU A 550 -24.45 -29.33 -52.94
CA GLU A 550 -23.08 -28.86 -52.78
C GLU A 550 -22.38 -28.71 -54.14
N SER A 551 -21.21 -28.07 -54.14
CA SER A 551 -20.34 -28.01 -55.31
C SER A 551 -19.60 -29.34 -55.53
N THR A 552 -19.60 -29.82 -56.77
CA THR A 552 -18.62 -30.81 -57.25
C THR A 552 -18.01 -30.35 -58.57
N LEU A 553 -16.72 -30.65 -58.73
CA LEU A 553 -15.91 -30.24 -59.88
C LEU A 553 -16.02 -31.28 -60.99
N GLU A 554 -16.31 -30.87 -62.22
CA GLU A 554 -15.92 -31.65 -63.40
C GLU A 554 -15.75 -30.75 -64.64
N ALA A 555 -14.70 -31.04 -65.41
CA ALA A 555 -14.37 -30.43 -66.69
C ALA A 555 -13.57 -31.46 -67.53
N PRO A 556 -13.45 -31.33 -68.86
CA PRO A 556 -14.08 -30.36 -69.78
C PRO A 556 -14.97 -31.04 -70.86
N GLY A 557 -15.78 -30.27 -71.61
CA GLY A 557 -16.46 -30.83 -72.79
C GLY A 557 -17.46 -29.89 -73.50
N ASP A 558 -17.42 -29.90 -74.83
CA ASP A 558 -18.16 -29.03 -75.76
C ASP A 558 -19.71 -29.10 -75.76
N ALA A 559 -20.29 -28.03 -76.31
CA ALA A 559 -21.54 -27.97 -77.10
C ALA A 559 -22.95 -28.02 -76.44
N SER A 560 -23.58 -26.84 -76.41
CA SER A 560 -24.96 -26.56 -76.92
C SER A 560 -26.20 -27.26 -76.31
N GLY A 561 -27.02 -26.51 -75.54
CA GLY A 561 -28.50 -26.56 -75.71
C GLY A 561 -29.42 -26.57 -74.48
N THR A 562 -29.91 -25.39 -74.06
CA THR A 562 -31.29 -25.09 -73.58
C THR A 562 -32.02 -25.96 -72.50
N PHE A 563 -32.19 -25.33 -71.31
CA PHE A 563 -33.42 -25.25 -70.46
C PHE A 563 -33.97 -26.42 -69.57
N ASN A 564 -33.94 -26.15 -68.24
CA ASN A 564 -35.03 -26.23 -67.23
C ASN A 564 -35.38 -27.51 -66.38
N THR A 565 -35.65 -27.24 -65.08
CA THR A 565 -36.26 -28.09 -64.01
C THR A 565 -35.40 -29.27 -63.50
N VAL A 566 -35.54 -29.84 -62.28
CA VAL A 566 -36.65 -29.89 -61.27
C VAL A 566 -36.10 -29.74 -59.83
N GLN A 567 -37.00 -29.66 -58.82
CA GLN A 567 -36.73 -29.46 -57.38
C GLN A 567 -37.04 -30.73 -56.53
N ASN A 568 -36.59 -30.75 -55.26
CA ASN A 568 -36.99 -31.62 -54.13
C ASN A 568 -36.49 -33.08 -54.08
N LEU A 569 -35.86 -33.46 -52.95
CA LEU A 569 -36.42 -34.37 -51.92
C LEU A 569 -35.36 -34.72 -50.85
N LYS A 570 -35.53 -34.26 -49.60
CA LYS A 570 -34.80 -34.81 -48.43
C LYS A 570 -35.44 -34.43 -47.08
N ASP A 571 -36.41 -35.23 -46.66
CA ASP A 571 -36.93 -35.24 -45.29
C ASP A 571 -36.07 -36.12 -44.35
N LEU A 572 -36.39 -36.04 -43.04
CA LEU A 572 -36.18 -37.02 -41.96
C LEU A 572 -35.00 -36.83 -40.96
N LEU A 573 -35.37 -36.24 -39.81
CA LEU A 573 -35.16 -36.74 -38.43
C LEU A 573 -33.84 -36.38 -37.66
N PRO A 574 -33.90 -36.25 -36.30
CA PRO A 574 -33.34 -35.07 -35.62
C PRO A 574 -32.60 -35.35 -34.26
N LEU A 575 -32.53 -34.34 -33.37
CA LEU A 575 -32.20 -34.36 -31.91
C LEU A 575 -30.70 -34.29 -31.50
N PRO A 576 -30.33 -33.92 -30.24
CA PRO A 576 -30.88 -32.85 -29.38
C PRO A 576 -29.89 -32.11 -28.41
N TYR A 577 -30.40 -31.05 -27.74
CA TYR A 577 -30.20 -30.69 -26.30
C TYR A 577 -28.94 -29.96 -25.72
N MET A 578 -29.25 -28.80 -25.08
CA MET A 578 -29.00 -28.42 -23.66
C MET A 578 -27.93 -27.38 -23.22
N LEU A 579 -28.20 -26.80 -22.03
CA LEU A 579 -27.58 -25.65 -21.33
C LEU A 579 -27.27 -26.02 -19.85
N PRO A 580 -26.36 -25.28 -19.19
CA PRO A 580 -26.43 -24.95 -17.75
C PRO A 580 -26.70 -23.43 -17.53
N SER A 581 -27.56 -22.97 -16.60
CA SER A 581 -27.48 -22.98 -15.11
C SER A 581 -26.43 -21.99 -14.54
N ILE A 582 -26.57 -21.26 -13.42
CA ILE A 582 -27.50 -21.24 -12.24
C ILE A 582 -27.32 -19.84 -11.56
N ALA A 583 -28.08 -19.24 -10.62
CA ALA A 583 -29.48 -19.18 -10.11
C ALA A 583 -29.51 -18.02 -9.05
N SER A 584 -30.50 -17.66 -8.21
CA SER A 584 -31.86 -18.15 -7.83
C SER A 584 -32.80 -16.93 -7.61
N THR A 585 -33.50 -16.52 -6.51
CA THR A 585 -33.88 -16.94 -5.12
C THR A 585 -34.94 -15.90 -4.63
N GLN A 586 -35.86 -16.04 -3.66
CA GLN A 586 -36.36 -17.12 -2.78
C GLN A 586 -37.75 -16.72 -2.18
N ALA A 587 -38.69 -17.67 -1.98
CA ALA A 587 -39.87 -17.64 -1.05
C ALA A 587 -40.93 -16.50 -1.19
N GLN A 588 -42.23 -16.64 -0.90
CA GLN A 588 -43.21 -17.72 -0.57
C GLN A 588 -44.62 -17.05 -0.71
N SER A 589 -45.83 -17.62 -0.59
CA SER A 589 -46.49 -18.93 -0.36
C SER A 589 -48.00 -18.69 -0.68
N ASN A 590 -48.97 -19.61 -0.85
CA ASN A 590 -49.17 -21.08 -0.96
C ASN A 590 -50.59 -21.27 -1.62
N ASP A 591 -51.21 -22.43 -1.89
CA ASP A 591 -50.95 -23.86 -1.57
C ASP A 591 -51.66 -24.83 -2.56
N ILE A 592 -51.47 -26.16 -2.33
CA ILE A 592 -52.25 -27.36 -2.75
C ILE A 592 -53.39 -27.20 -3.80
N ALA A 593 -53.20 -27.81 -4.99
CA ALA A 593 -53.96 -28.99 -5.45
C ALA A 593 -53.50 -29.48 -6.84
N ALA A 594 -53.53 -30.80 -7.08
CA ALA A 594 -53.31 -31.39 -8.40
C ALA A 594 -54.32 -32.51 -8.66
N THR A 595 -54.85 -32.59 -9.90
CA THR A 595 -54.80 -33.75 -10.82
C THR A 595 -55.70 -33.46 -12.03
N GLU A 596 -55.25 -33.87 -13.22
CA GLU A 596 -55.94 -33.79 -14.53
C GLU A 596 -57.23 -34.66 -14.61
N PRO A 597 -58.14 -34.53 -15.62
CA PRO A 597 -57.77 -34.29 -17.03
C PRO A 597 -58.69 -33.44 -17.94
N SER A 598 -58.02 -32.70 -18.84
CA SER A 598 -58.38 -32.51 -20.27
C SER A 598 -59.63 -31.69 -20.70
N ILE A 599 -59.52 -31.14 -21.92
CA ILE A 599 -60.56 -30.50 -22.73
C ILE A 599 -61.12 -29.17 -22.19
N GLN A 600 -60.57 -28.05 -22.70
CA GLN A 600 -61.29 -26.79 -22.83
C GLN A 600 -60.78 -25.98 -24.04
N LYS A 601 -61.50 -24.90 -24.40
CA LYS A 601 -61.33 -24.16 -25.67
C LYS A 601 -60.74 -22.77 -25.42
N LEU A 602 -60.12 -22.24 -26.48
CA LEU A 602 -59.78 -20.82 -26.72
C LEU A 602 -58.70 -20.23 -25.79
N ASP A 603 -57.59 -19.80 -26.40
CA ASP A 603 -57.05 -18.46 -26.15
C ASP A 603 -56.31 -17.95 -27.41
N PRO A 604 -56.23 -16.62 -27.67
CA PRO A 604 -55.85 -16.09 -28.99
C PRO A 604 -54.47 -15.39 -28.98
N LYS A 605 -53.36 -16.12 -28.79
CA LYS A 605 -52.00 -15.59 -28.94
C LYS A 605 -50.97 -16.68 -29.28
N LEU A 606 -50.32 -16.54 -30.44
CA LEU A 606 -48.98 -17.06 -30.73
C LEU A 606 -48.34 -16.06 -31.69
N GLU A 607 -47.19 -15.53 -31.29
CA GLU A 607 -46.73 -14.20 -31.70
C GLU A 607 -45.70 -14.26 -32.85
N LEU A 608 -45.16 -13.11 -33.25
CA LEU A 608 -44.33 -12.97 -34.45
C LEU A 608 -42.98 -13.69 -34.29
N ALA A 609 -42.47 -14.28 -35.37
CA ALA A 609 -41.31 -15.18 -35.34
C ALA A 609 -39.94 -14.48 -35.42
N TYR A 610 -39.89 -13.15 -35.53
CA TYR A 610 -38.69 -12.33 -35.50
C TYR A 610 -39.04 -10.91 -35.03
N ASP A 611 -38.08 -10.19 -34.43
CA ASP A 611 -38.30 -8.81 -33.99
C ASP A 611 -38.31 -7.86 -35.18
N ILE A 612 -39.38 -7.07 -35.31
CA ILE A 612 -39.58 -6.17 -36.44
C ILE A 612 -38.69 -4.93 -36.25
N PRO A 613 -37.78 -4.59 -37.19
CA PRO A 613 -36.91 -3.43 -37.06
C PRO A 613 -37.69 -2.11 -37.15
N ARG A 614 -37.05 -1.03 -36.71
CA ARG A 614 -37.65 0.31 -36.72
C ARG A 614 -37.70 0.87 -38.15
N PRO A 615 -38.88 1.14 -38.74
CA PRO A 615 -39.01 1.56 -40.14
C PRO A 615 -38.10 2.71 -40.56
N ARG A 616 -37.86 3.68 -39.66
CA ARG A 616 -36.93 4.81 -39.84
C ARG A 616 -35.56 4.43 -40.42
N GLN A 617 -35.07 3.23 -40.12
CA GLN A 617 -33.76 2.77 -40.60
C GLN A 617 -33.71 2.62 -42.13
N ALA A 618 -34.83 2.29 -42.78
CA ALA A 618 -34.90 2.10 -44.23
C ALA A 618 -34.81 3.42 -45.03
N PHE A 619 -35.01 4.57 -44.37
CA PHE A 619 -35.34 5.83 -45.04
C PHE A 619 -34.22 6.33 -45.95
N SER A 620 -32.96 6.06 -45.57
CA SER A 620 -31.76 6.32 -46.36
C SER A 620 -31.67 5.54 -47.67
N SER A 621 -32.44 4.45 -47.82
CA SER A 621 -32.45 3.58 -49.01
C SER A 621 -33.29 4.15 -50.14
N PHE A 622 -34.34 4.91 -49.81
CA PHE A 622 -35.32 5.43 -50.77
C PHE A 622 -35.17 6.94 -51.06
N VAL A 623 -34.02 7.54 -50.71
CA VAL A 623 -33.76 8.99 -50.90
C VAL A 623 -33.95 9.43 -52.35
N ASP A 624 -33.47 8.62 -53.29
CA ASP A 624 -33.58 8.86 -54.73
C ASP A 624 -34.91 8.30 -55.32
N HIS A 625 -35.77 7.72 -54.47
CA HIS A 625 -37.02 7.02 -54.79
C HIS A 625 -38.18 7.45 -53.84
N PRO A 626 -38.59 8.74 -53.86
CA PRO A 626 -39.46 9.32 -52.82
C PRO A 626 -40.90 8.80 -52.84
N ASN A 627 -41.35 8.13 -53.91
CA ASN A 627 -42.71 7.62 -54.01
C ASN A 627 -42.82 6.24 -53.34
N GLU A 628 -41.83 5.39 -53.58
CA GLU A 628 -41.58 4.13 -52.91
C GLU A 628 -41.32 4.36 -51.42
N PHE A 629 -40.58 5.43 -51.08
CA PHE A 629 -40.35 5.87 -49.70
C PHE A 629 -41.66 6.15 -48.95
N ILE A 630 -42.56 6.95 -49.54
CA ILE A 630 -43.83 7.33 -48.89
C ILE A 630 -44.73 6.10 -48.71
N GLN A 631 -44.79 5.19 -49.69
CA GLN A 631 -45.54 3.93 -49.54
C GLN A 631 -45.01 3.06 -48.40
N PHE A 632 -43.68 2.97 -48.25
CA PHE A 632 -43.07 2.27 -47.11
C PHE A 632 -43.42 2.96 -45.78
N LEU A 633 -43.37 4.29 -45.72
CA LEU A 633 -43.69 5.12 -44.55
C LEU A 633 -45.16 4.96 -44.09
N GLU A 634 -46.11 5.08 -45.02
CA GLU A 634 -47.55 4.97 -44.74
C GLU A 634 -47.91 3.52 -44.33
N ALA A 635 -47.43 2.51 -45.05
CA ALA A 635 -47.68 1.09 -44.73
C ALA A 635 -47.11 0.66 -43.37
N CYS A 636 -46.02 1.27 -42.91
CA CYS A 636 -45.49 1.02 -41.58
C CYS A 636 -46.38 1.63 -40.48
N LEU A 637 -46.91 2.83 -40.67
CA LEU A 637 -47.75 3.52 -39.66
C LEU A 637 -49.13 2.88 -39.47
N GLU A 638 -49.68 2.19 -40.48
CA GLU A 638 -50.90 1.38 -40.34
C GLU A 638 -50.71 0.12 -39.46
N SER A 639 -49.46 -0.26 -39.13
CA SER A 639 -49.18 -1.48 -38.38
C SER A 639 -49.42 -1.34 -36.86
N GLN A 640 -50.18 -2.27 -36.28
CA GLN A 640 -50.65 -2.17 -34.90
C GLN A 640 -49.56 -2.40 -33.83
N ASN A 641 -48.41 -2.98 -34.21
CA ASN A 641 -47.38 -3.46 -33.28
C ASN A 641 -46.30 -2.42 -32.90
N LEU A 642 -46.36 -1.20 -33.44
CA LEU A 642 -45.33 -0.18 -33.22
C LEU A 642 -45.31 0.39 -31.79
N LYS A 643 -44.11 0.48 -31.20
CA LYS A 643 -43.85 1.02 -29.85
C LYS A 643 -43.91 2.57 -29.87
N GLN A 644 -44.12 3.20 -28.71
CA GLN A 644 -44.31 4.66 -28.62
C GLN A 644 -43.13 5.52 -29.14
N PRO A 645 -41.85 5.24 -28.87
CA PRO A 645 -40.76 6.06 -29.40
C PRO A 645 -40.64 5.93 -30.92
N ASP A 646 -40.82 4.72 -31.46
CA ASP A 646 -40.73 4.46 -32.90
C ASP A 646 -41.82 5.21 -33.68
N LYS A 647 -42.99 5.41 -33.05
CA LYS A 647 -44.04 6.30 -33.51
C LYS A 647 -43.58 7.76 -33.53
N VAL A 648 -43.08 8.32 -32.42
CA VAL A 648 -42.55 9.70 -32.37
C VAL A 648 -41.47 9.91 -33.43
N ASP A 649 -40.58 8.93 -33.58
CA ASP A 649 -39.53 8.92 -34.59
C ASP A 649 -40.09 8.98 -36.01
N LEU A 650 -40.90 7.98 -36.40
CA LEU A 650 -41.61 7.93 -37.67
C LEU A 650 -42.29 9.26 -37.97
N TYR A 651 -43.03 9.78 -36.99
CA TYR A 651 -43.73 11.05 -37.03
C TYR A 651 -42.78 12.23 -37.35
N THR A 652 -41.71 12.46 -36.58
CA THR A 652 -40.79 13.60 -36.83
C THR A 652 -40.13 13.55 -38.21
N THR A 653 -39.79 12.37 -38.73
CA THR A 653 -39.21 12.23 -40.09
C THR A 653 -40.26 12.27 -41.21
N LEU A 654 -41.51 11.88 -40.94
CA LEU A 654 -42.62 12.03 -41.87
C LEU A 654 -43.03 13.52 -41.99
N PHE A 655 -43.00 14.24 -40.87
CA PHE A 655 -43.15 15.70 -40.81
C PHE A 655 -42.11 16.41 -41.68
N GLU A 656 -40.84 16.01 -41.56
CA GLU A 656 -39.73 16.48 -42.39
C GLU A 656 -39.96 16.21 -43.89
N MET A 657 -40.34 14.99 -44.26
CA MET A 657 -40.57 14.62 -45.68
C MET A 657 -41.82 15.25 -46.30
N TYR A 658 -42.89 15.46 -45.52
CA TYR A 658 -44.07 16.21 -45.99
C TYR A 658 -43.75 17.69 -46.22
N LEU A 659 -42.95 18.32 -45.36
CA LEU A 659 -42.41 19.67 -45.57
C LEU A 659 -41.41 19.74 -46.75
N HIS A 660 -40.80 18.62 -47.12
CA HIS A 660 -39.95 18.52 -48.31
C HIS A 660 -40.78 18.42 -49.61
N LYS A 661 -41.66 17.41 -49.73
CA LYS A 661 -42.49 17.17 -50.93
C LYS A 661 -43.44 18.32 -51.27
N SER A 662 -43.92 19.09 -50.28
CA SER A 662 -44.75 20.28 -50.53
C SER A 662 -44.06 21.34 -51.42
N ARG A 663 -42.72 21.37 -51.47
CA ARG A 663 -41.97 22.36 -52.27
C ARG A 663 -41.93 22.06 -53.78
N GLU A 664 -42.33 20.87 -54.21
CA GLU A 664 -42.17 20.42 -55.61
C GLU A 664 -43.45 20.62 -56.42
N LYS A 665 -43.35 21.28 -57.59
CA LYS A 665 -44.51 21.73 -58.38
C LYS A 665 -45.10 20.66 -59.31
N GLU A 666 -45.42 19.51 -58.76
CA GLU A 666 -46.28 18.51 -59.41
C GLU A 666 -47.77 18.77 -59.09
N PRO A 667 -48.72 18.20 -59.87
CA PRO A 667 -50.15 18.29 -59.57
C PRO A 667 -50.51 17.49 -58.31
N GLY A 668 -50.29 18.09 -57.14
CA GLY A 668 -50.59 17.52 -55.82
C GLY A 668 -49.98 18.24 -54.60
N HIS A 669 -49.29 19.39 -54.74
CA HIS A 669 -48.50 19.98 -53.65
C HIS A 669 -49.30 20.30 -52.37
N GLU A 670 -50.57 20.70 -52.49
CA GLU A 670 -51.39 21.13 -51.36
C GLU A 670 -51.73 19.97 -50.39
N GLU A 671 -51.64 18.73 -50.86
CA GLU A 671 -51.94 17.53 -50.06
C GLU A 671 -50.82 17.18 -49.08
N TRP A 672 -49.57 17.62 -49.30
CA TRP A 672 -48.43 17.24 -48.45
C TRP A 672 -48.26 18.16 -47.24
N GLU A 673 -48.36 19.48 -47.39
CA GLU A 673 -48.24 20.42 -46.27
C GLU A 673 -49.35 20.23 -45.21
N CYS A 674 -50.55 19.86 -45.67
CA CYS A 674 -51.66 19.49 -44.79
C CYS A 674 -51.37 18.24 -43.96
N LYS A 675 -50.65 17.25 -44.51
CA LYS A 675 -50.23 16.06 -43.75
C LYS A 675 -49.12 16.37 -42.72
N ALA A 676 -48.39 17.48 -42.86
CA ALA A 676 -47.35 17.89 -41.91
C ALA A 676 -47.91 18.57 -40.64
N LYS A 677 -48.78 19.57 -40.75
CA LYS A 677 -49.18 20.37 -39.56
C LYS A 677 -49.89 19.55 -38.48
N ASN A 678 -50.79 18.65 -38.89
CA ASN A 678 -51.50 17.70 -38.03
C ASN A 678 -50.55 16.84 -37.16
N LEU A 679 -49.27 16.77 -37.53
CA LEU A 679 -48.31 15.81 -37.03
C LEU A 679 -47.55 16.31 -35.78
N ILE A 680 -47.43 17.63 -35.59
CA ILE A 680 -47.02 18.23 -34.30
C ILE A 680 -48.23 18.42 -33.39
N GLU A 681 -49.35 18.91 -33.92
CA GLU A 681 -50.53 19.26 -33.11
C GLU A 681 -51.21 18.04 -32.44
N GLU A 682 -51.07 16.84 -33.00
CA GLU A 682 -51.71 15.64 -32.44
C GLU A 682 -51.02 15.01 -31.21
N LYS A 683 -49.78 15.39 -30.84
CA LYS A 683 -49.02 14.70 -29.75
C LYS A 683 -48.10 15.60 -28.91
N GLU A 684 -48.62 16.13 -27.81
CA GLU A 684 -47.90 17.07 -26.92
C GLU A 684 -46.81 16.45 -25.98
N ILE A 685 -46.78 15.12 -25.75
CA ILE A 685 -46.22 14.56 -24.48
C ILE A 685 -45.21 13.39 -24.63
N LEU A 686 -44.52 13.21 -25.77
CA LEU A 686 -43.59 12.07 -25.96
C LEU A 686 -42.24 12.41 -26.63
N ILE A 687 -41.88 13.69 -26.73
CA ILE A 687 -40.62 14.11 -27.35
C ILE A 687 -39.61 14.49 -26.26
N ASP A 688 -38.40 13.95 -26.36
CA ASP A 688 -37.29 14.34 -25.50
C ASP A 688 -37.01 15.85 -25.67
N PHE A 689 -36.98 16.57 -24.54
CA PHE A 689 -36.56 17.97 -24.41
C PHE A 689 -35.15 18.22 -24.96
N SER A 690 -34.42 17.16 -25.32
CA SER A 690 -33.11 17.24 -25.94
C SER A 690 -33.16 17.42 -27.46
N ASN A 691 -33.98 16.62 -28.15
CA ASN A 691 -33.90 16.42 -29.61
C ASN A 691 -34.88 17.29 -30.39
N LEU A 692 -36.05 17.59 -29.81
CA LEU A 692 -36.94 18.62 -30.36
C LEU A 692 -36.16 19.94 -30.42
N LEU A 693 -35.52 20.28 -29.30
CA LEU A 693 -34.58 21.38 -29.09
C LEU A 693 -33.24 21.26 -29.88
N LEU A 694 -33.21 20.61 -31.06
CA LEU A 694 -32.05 20.66 -31.97
C LEU A 694 -32.43 20.55 -33.45
N LEU A 695 -33.53 19.86 -33.75
CA LEU A 695 -34.17 19.84 -35.07
C LEU A 695 -35.00 21.08 -35.47
N SER A 696 -35.62 21.92 -34.62
CA SER A 696 -34.96 22.59 -33.50
C SER A 696 -33.94 23.59 -34.04
N HIS A 697 -32.78 23.73 -33.38
CA HIS A 697 -31.81 24.78 -33.68
C HIS A 697 -31.41 25.02 -35.16
N LEU A 698 -31.63 24.01 -36.02
CA LEU A 698 -31.36 24.02 -37.46
C LEU A 698 -32.52 24.48 -38.37
N SER A 699 -33.79 24.10 -38.14
CA SER A 699 -34.90 24.38 -39.10
C SER A 699 -35.60 25.76 -38.92
N ASN A 700 -34.96 26.68 -38.19
CA ASN A 700 -35.41 28.03 -37.86
C ASN A 700 -36.70 28.20 -37.00
N PHE A 701 -36.82 27.68 -35.79
CA PHE A 701 -36.10 26.53 -35.24
C PHE A 701 -35.40 26.82 -33.87
N ARG A 702 -34.19 27.42 -33.94
CA ARG A 702 -33.30 27.89 -32.82
C ARG A 702 -33.55 27.21 -31.46
N ASP A 703 -33.60 27.93 -30.34
CA ASP A 703 -34.09 27.46 -29.03
C ASP A 703 -33.76 26.00 -28.66
N GLY A 704 -32.52 25.71 -28.22
CA GLY A 704 -31.97 24.34 -28.29
C GLY A 704 -30.85 23.87 -27.34
N THR A 705 -30.27 22.70 -27.61
CA THR A 705 -29.61 21.85 -26.61
C THR A 705 -28.14 22.09 -26.25
N ILE A 706 -27.94 23.08 -25.38
CA ILE A 706 -27.06 22.90 -24.20
C ILE A 706 -27.83 22.26 -23.02
N LEU A 707 -29.16 22.17 -23.15
CA LEU A 707 -30.16 21.87 -22.10
C LEU A 707 -30.19 20.44 -21.53
N VAL A 708 -29.15 19.61 -21.69
CA VAL A 708 -29.23 18.14 -21.46
C VAL A 708 -28.44 17.60 -20.26
N GLN A 709 -27.10 17.66 -20.24
CA GLN A 709 -26.35 16.57 -19.58
C GLN A 709 -25.12 16.89 -18.71
N GLU A 710 -24.87 18.17 -18.37
CA GLU A 710 -24.26 18.46 -17.05
C GLU A 710 -25.25 18.17 -15.89
N GLN A 711 -26.46 17.69 -16.22
CA GLN A 711 -27.45 17.08 -15.32
C GLN A 711 -27.05 15.66 -14.82
N ALA A 712 -25.74 15.30 -14.73
CA ALA A 712 -25.24 13.94 -14.39
C ALA A 712 -23.77 13.86 -13.86
N GLY A 713 -23.34 12.72 -13.26
CA GLY A 713 -21.91 12.41 -12.97
C GLY A 713 -21.63 11.21 -12.01
N LEU A 714 -20.54 10.45 -12.24
CA LEU A 714 -20.15 9.19 -11.51
C LEU A 714 -18.60 8.99 -11.42
N ARG A 715 -18.06 8.10 -10.55
CA ARG A 715 -16.58 8.00 -10.28
C ARG A 715 -15.90 6.63 -10.02
N PHE A 716 -16.36 5.73 -9.14
CA PHE A 716 -15.66 4.44 -8.85
C PHE A 716 -15.46 3.59 -10.12
N ASP A 717 -16.40 3.73 -11.04
CA ASP A 717 -16.40 3.14 -12.37
C ASP A 717 -15.22 3.61 -13.24
N ILE A 718 -14.59 4.75 -12.89
CA ILE A 718 -13.36 5.26 -13.50
C ILE A 718 -12.10 4.65 -12.86
N PHE A 719 -12.12 4.15 -11.62
CA PHE A 719 -11.03 3.31 -11.11
C PHE A 719 -11.09 1.91 -11.69
N ARG A 720 -12.27 1.30 -11.54
CA ARG A 720 -12.53 -0.11 -11.85
C ARG A 720 -12.37 -0.42 -13.33
N SER A 721 -12.62 0.57 -14.21
CA SER A 721 -12.37 0.48 -15.65
C SER A 721 -10.89 0.42 -16.04
N PHE A 722 -9.96 0.57 -15.09
CA PHE A 722 -8.55 0.25 -15.34
C PHE A 722 -8.00 -0.94 -14.54
N THR A 723 -8.36 -1.15 -13.26
CA THR A 723 -7.91 -2.36 -12.52
C THR A 723 -8.36 -3.66 -13.19
N SER A 724 -9.57 -3.67 -13.74
CA SER A 724 -10.10 -4.81 -14.49
C SER A 724 -9.31 -5.14 -15.76
N ALA A 725 -8.62 -4.18 -16.37
CA ALA A 725 -7.94 -4.36 -17.64
C ALA A 725 -6.67 -5.21 -17.55
N LYS A 726 -6.07 -5.34 -16.36
CA LYS A 726 -4.65 -5.73 -16.18
C LYS A 726 -3.66 -4.85 -16.97
N ASP A 727 -4.14 -3.74 -17.55
CA ASP A 727 -3.39 -2.50 -17.72
C ASP A 727 -3.21 -1.91 -16.33
N THR A 728 -2.25 -2.49 -15.63
CA THR A 728 -1.86 -2.09 -14.30
C THR A 728 -1.33 -0.64 -14.28
N LYS A 729 -1.10 -0.06 -15.48
CA LYS A 729 -0.88 1.37 -15.84
C LYS A 729 -2.04 2.25 -15.45
N GLY A 730 -3.18 2.06 -16.10
CA GLY A 730 -4.39 2.76 -15.78
C GLY A 730 -4.83 2.41 -14.37
N ALA A 731 -4.67 1.15 -13.95
CA ALA A 731 -5.06 0.69 -12.62
C ALA A 731 -4.38 1.53 -11.55
N ILE A 732 -3.05 1.58 -11.55
CA ILE A 732 -2.29 2.26 -10.51
C ILE A 732 -2.30 3.80 -10.72
N LYS A 733 -2.42 4.30 -11.97
CA LYS A 733 -2.77 5.73 -12.20
C LYS A 733 -4.09 6.12 -11.56
N ALA A 734 -5.10 5.27 -11.69
CA ALA A 734 -6.42 5.49 -11.15
C ALA A 734 -6.46 5.21 -9.64
N LEU A 735 -5.62 4.31 -9.11
CA LEU A 735 -5.45 4.13 -7.66
C LEU A 735 -4.92 5.43 -7.05
N ARG A 736 -4.06 6.14 -7.78
CA ARG A 736 -3.54 7.45 -7.38
C ARG A 736 -4.50 8.62 -7.66
N LYS A 737 -5.41 8.53 -8.62
CA LYS A 737 -6.41 9.58 -8.95
C LYS A 737 -7.74 9.44 -8.19
N TYR A 738 -8.15 8.21 -7.88
CA TYR A 738 -9.45 7.85 -7.30
C TYR A 738 -9.31 6.99 -6.03
N GLY A 739 -8.25 6.21 -5.83
CA GLY A 739 -7.97 5.54 -4.54
C GLY A 739 -7.84 6.44 -3.30
N PRO A 740 -7.37 7.71 -3.36
CA PRO A 740 -7.52 8.65 -2.24
C PRO A 740 -8.95 9.21 -2.10
N GLN A 741 -9.85 8.97 -3.06
CA GLN A 741 -11.30 9.23 -2.94
C GLN A 741 -12.04 7.97 -2.45
N GLU A 742 -11.49 6.77 -2.69
CA GLU A 742 -12.12 5.46 -2.47
C GLU A 742 -11.08 4.46 -1.90
N PRO A 743 -10.86 4.39 -0.57
CA PRO A 743 -9.78 3.58 0.04
C PRO A 743 -9.96 2.05 -0.06
N GLN A 744 -11.14 1.55 -0.43
CA GLN A 744 -11.44 0.11 -0.57
C GLN A 744 -10.64 -0.59 -1.69
N LEU A 745 -9.83 0.17 -2.41
CA LEU A 745 -9.06 -0.27 -3.57
C LEU A 745 -7.68 -0.83 -3.19
N TYR A 746 -7.13 -0.51 -2.01
CA TYR A 746 -5.87 -1.08 -1.52
C TYR A 746 -5.97 -2.57 -1.12
N PRO A 747 -7.01 -3.06 -0.43
CA PRO A 747 -7.15 -4.50 -0.14
C PRO A 747 -7.38 -5.32 -1.42
N ALA A 748 -8.05 -4.74 -2.42
CA ALA A 748 -8.17 -5.31 -3.75
C ALA A 748 -6.81 -5.38 -4.48
N ALA A 749 -5.96 -4.35 -4.34
CA ALA A 749 -4.60 -4.36 -4.85
C ALA A 749 -3.72 -5.41 -4.16
N LEU A 750 -3.79 -5.56 -2.83
CA LEU A 750 -3.02 -6.60 -2.12
C LEU A 750 -3.42 -8.02 -2.58
N ALA A 751 -4.71 -8.30 -2.68
CA ALA A 751 -5.21 -9.58 -3.18
C ALA A 751 -4.79 -9.84 -4.63
N TYR A 752 -4.67 -8.79 -5.44
CA TYR A 752 -4.15 -8.85 -6.81
C TYR A 752 -2.64 -9.10 -6.85
N PHE A 753 -1.84 -8.45 -6.01
CA PHE A 753 -0.38 -8.66 -5.96
C PHE A 753 0.01 -10.03 -5.38
N ALA A 754 -0.79 -10.59 -4.46
CA ALA A 754 -0.62 -11.94 -3.94
C ALA A 754 -1.03 -13.06 -4.93
N SER A 755 -1.62 -12.73 -6.09
CA SER A 755 -2.34 -13.71 -6.92
C SER A 755 -1.45 -14.60 -7.80
N ASP A 756 -0.43 -14.05 -8.44
CA ASP A 756 0.42 -14.71 -9.43
C ASP A 756 1.92 -14.51 -9.09
N PRO A 757 2.80 -15.51 -9.24
CA PRO A 757 4.24 -15.33 -8.99
C PRO A 757 4.88 -14.21 -9.83
N GLN A 758 4.45 -14.04 -11.08
CA GLN A 758 4.91 -12.96 -11.95
C GLN A 758 4.39 -11.60 -11.49
N VAL A 759 3.12 -11.51 -11.08
CA VAL A 759 2.56 -10.25 -10.55
C VAL A 759 3.22 -9.88 -9.21
N LEU A 760 3.60 -10.86 -8.38
CA LEU A 760 4.36 -10.62 -7.15
C LEU A 760 5.81 -10.16 -7.43
N GLU A 761 6.47 -10.74 -8.43
CA GLU A 761 7.79 -10.27 -8.89
C GLU A 761 7.74 -8.91 -9.60
N ASP A 762 6.62 -8.56 -10.25
CA ASP A 762 6.39 -7.26 -10.91
C ASP A 762 6.05 -6.18 -9.88
N ALA A 763 5.19 -6.50 -8.91
CA ALA A 763 4.79 -5.65 -7.80
C ALA A 763 5.98 -5.35 -6.88
N GLY A 764 6.75 -6.36 -6.45
CA GLY A 764 7.91 -6.17 -5.58
C GLY A 764 7.57 -5.37 -4.33
N ASP A 765 8.07 -4.14 -4.24
CA ASP A 765 7.83 -3.24 -3.11
C ASP A 765 6.37 -2.76 -2.99
N GLU A 766 5.49 -2.90 -3.99
CA GLU A 766 4.06 -2.59 -3.78
C GLU A 766 3.45 -3.55 -2.77
N PHE A 767 3.95 -4.78 -2.73
CA PHE A 767 3.50 -5.74 -1.75
C PHE A 767 3.81 -5.25 -0.33
N ASP A 768 5.02 -4.72 -0.09
CA ASP A 768 5.42 -4.15 1.19
C ASP A 768 4.77 -2.79 1.48
N ALA A 769 4.62 -1.92 0.47
CA ALA A 769 4.00 -0.60 0.58
C ALA A 769 2.48 -0.69 0.81
N VAL A 770 1.79 -1.60 0.10
CA VAL A 770 0.36 -1.88 0.31
C VAL A 770 0.13 -2.63 1.63
N LEU A 771 1.04 -3.48 2.09
CA LEU A 771 0.97 -4.03 3.46
C LEU A 771 1.14 -2.93 4.53
N GLN A 772 2.07 -1.99 4.36
CA GLN A 772 2.21 -0.84 5.27
C GLN A 772 0.95 0.03 5.25
N LYS A 773 0.44 0.37 4.06
CA LYS A 773 -0.83 1.07 3.86
C LYS A 773 -2.01 0.38 4.56
N ILE A 774 -2.09 -0.95 4.51
CA ILE A 774 -3.16 -1.72 5.14
C ILE A 774 -3.04 -1.76 6.68
N ASP A 775 -1.83 -1.61 7.25
CA ASP A 775 -1.63 -1.44 8.70
C ASP A 775 -1.88 0.00 9.18
N GLU A 776 -1.47 1.01 8.38
CA GLU A 776 -1.69 2.43 8.65
C GLU A 776 -3.17 2.84 8.52
N ASP A 777 -3.81 2.49 7.41
CA ASP A 777 -5.23 2.76 7.15
C ASP A 777 -6.15 1.69 7.79
N GLY A 778 -5.59 0.69 8.50
CA GLY A 778 -6.31 -0.30 9.32
C GLY A 778 -7.23 -1.26 8.56
N LEU A 779 -6.94 -1.52 7.29
CA LEU A 779 -7.93 -2.03 6.32
C LEU A 779 -8.21 -3.54 6.41
N MET A 780 -7.37 -4.34 7.07
CA MET A 780 -7.60 -5.78 7.32
C MET A 780 -6.97 -6.21 8.65
N ALA A 781 -7.62 -7.14 9.37
CA ALA A 781 -7.05 -7.69 10.60
C ALA A 781 -5.86 -8.64 10.32
N PRO A 782 -4.88 -8.79 11.23
CA PRO A 782 -3.71 -9.65 11.01
C PRO A 782 -4.06 -11.12 10.70
N LEU A 783 -5.15 -11.64 11.29
CA LEU A 783 -5.69 -12.97 10.96
C LEU A 783 -6.23 -13.06 9.53
N GLN A 784 -6.82 -11.98 9.00
CA GLN A 784 -7.28 -11.91 7.61
C GLN A 784 -6.11 -11.78 6.64
N VAL A 785 -5.06 -11.00 6.99
CA VAL A 785 -3.79 -10.93 6.24
C VAL A 785 -3.14 -12.32 6.15
N ILE A 786 -3.11 -13.08 7.25
CA ILE A 786 -2.64 -14.47 7.21
C ILE A 786 -3.54 -15.33 6.33
N GLN A 787 -4.88 -15.17 6.39
CA GLN A 787 -5.82 -15.95 5.58
C GLN A 787 -5.65 -15.69 4.07
N THR A 788 -5.65 -14.43 3.63
CA THR A 788 -5.55 -14.05 2.20
C THR A 788 -4.19 -14.38 1.59
N LEU A 789 -3.14 -14.52 2.40
CA LEU A 789 -1.84 -15.03 1.96
C LEU A 789 -1.76 -16.56 2.04
N SER A 790 -2.43 -17.19 3.01
CA SER A 790 -2.44 -18.67 3.14
C SER A 790 -3.22 -19.40 2.06
N THR A 791 -4.16 -18.74 1.39
CA THR A 791 -4.88 -19.30 0.23
C THR A 791 -3.95 -19.54 -0.97
N ASN A 792 -2.82 -18.82 -1.06
CA ASN A 792 -1.94 -18.84 -2.21
C ASN A 792 -0.57 -19.39 -1.82
N ALA A 793 -0.23 -20.59 -2.30
CA ALA A 793 0.96 -21.36 -1.89
C ALA A 793 2.34 -20.75 -2.27
N VAL A 794 2.36 -19.48 -2.72
CA VAL A 794 3.54 -18.70 -3.12
C VAL A 794 4.14 -17.94 -1.94
N ALA A 795 3.33 -17.49 -0.98
CA ALA A 795 3.79 -16.68 0.15
C ALA A 795 4.46 -17.54 1.22
N THR A 796 5.67 -17.17 1.66
CA THR A 796 6.36 -17.86 2.77
C THR A 796 6.19 -17.12 4.09
N ILE A 797 6.09 -17.86 5.20
CA ILE A 797 5.89 -17.30 6.55
C ILE A 797 7.03 -16.35 6.99
N GLY A 798 8.19 -16.39 6.32
CA GLY A 798 9.30 -15.47 6.55
C GLY A 798 9.00 -14.02 6.12
N MET A 799 8.18 -13.82 5.07
CA MET A 799 7.84 -12.50 4.55
C MET A 799 6.92 -11.72 5.50
N VAL A 800 6.02 -12.44 6.20
CA VAL A 800 5.01 -11.84 7.10
C VAL A 800 5.49 -11.82 8.57
N LYS A 801 6.67 -12.37 8.87
CA LYS A 801 7.19 -12.50 10.26
C LYS A 801 7.39 -11.16 10.95
N SER A 802 7.98 -10.18 10.26
CA SER A 802 8.28 -8.84 10.79
C SER A 802 7.02 -8.05 11.10
N TYR A 803 6.04 -8.08 10.19
CA TYR A 803 4.69 -7.54 10.39
C TYR A 803 4.05 -8.11 11.67
N LEU A 804 3.88 -9.43 11.75
CA LEU A 804 3.22 -10.08 12.87
C LEU A 804 3.95 -9.88 14.21
N GLN A 805 5.29 -9.81 14.20
CA GLN A 805 6.04 -9.53 15.43
C GLN A 805 5.77 -8.10 15.92
N LYS A 806 5.79 -7.10 15.03
CA LYS A 806 5.45 -5.70 15.38
C LYS A 806 4.03 -5.59 15.91
N THR A 807 3.02 -6.18 15.26
CA THR A 807 1.63 -6.13 15.73
C THR A 807 1.45 -6.80 17.09
N ILE A 808 2.06 -7.97 17.31
CA ILE A 808 1.96 -8.69 18.60
C ILE A 808 2.71 -7.97 19.73
N GLU A 809 3.81 -7.27 19.45
CA GLU A 809 4.50 -6.44 20.45
C GLU A 809 3.70 -5.17 20.75
N ARG A 810 3.11 -4.52 19.75
CA ARG A 810 2.16 -3.39 19.89
C ARG A 810 0.92 -3.76 20.70
N GLU A 811 0.21 -4.83 20.37
CA GLU A 811 -0.94 -5.30 21.16
C GLU A 811 -0.54 -5.58 22.62
N LYS A 812 0.66 -6.12 22.87
CA LYS A 812 1.15 -6.35 24.24
C LYS A 812 1.47 -5.05 24.98
N THR A 813 2.02 -4.03 24.33
CA THR A 813 2.25 -2.73 24.97
C THR A 813 0.94 -1.99 25.21
N GLU A 814 -0.03 -2.06 24.29
CA GLU A 814 -1.39 -1.53 24.46
C GLU A 814 -2.15 -2.25 25.60
N ILE A 815 -2.08 -3.58 25.70
CA ILE A 815 -2.68 -4.34 26.81
C ILE A 815 -2.00 -3.99 28.14
N VAL A 816 -0.68 -3.76 28.16
CA VAL A 816 0.05 -3.38 29.39
C VAL A 816 -0.22 -1.92 29.77
N SER A 817 -0.31 -0.99 28.83
CA SER A 817 -0.66 0.41 29.10
C SER A 817 -2.10 0.53 29.57
N ASN A 818 -3.05 -0.14 28.92
CA ASN A 818 -4.45 -0.17 29.33
C ASN A 818 -4.64 -0.84 30.71
N GLN A 819 -3.90 -1.92 31.02
CA GLN A 819 -3.90 -2.49 32.38
C GLN A 819 -3.33 -1.51 33.42
N ARG A 820 -2.19 -0.85 33.12
CA ARG A 820 -1.61 0.20 33.99
C ARG A 820 -2.59 1.37 34.21
N LEU A 821 -3.31 1.79 33.16
CA LEU A 821 -4.28 2.89 33.18
C LEU A 821 -5.55 2.54 33.98
N ILE A 822 -6.09 1.33 33.77
CA ILE A 822 -7.22 0.80 34.54
C ILE A 822 -6.87 0.71 36.02
N ASP A 823 -5.68 0.21 36.36
CA ASP A 823 -5.26 0.10 37.75
C ASP A 823 -4.93 1.47 38.37
N SER A 824 -4.34 2.43 37.63
CA SER A 824 -4.17 3.80 38.13
C SER A 824 -5.50 4.50 38.38
N TYR A 825 -6.46 4.44 37.46
CA TYR A 825 -7.79 5.03 37.67
C TYR A 825 -8.57 4.33 38.80
N ARG A 826 -8.40 3.02 39.00
CA ARG A 826 -8.98 2.31 40.14
C ARG A 826 -8.37 2.74 41.48
N ILE A 827 -7.05 2.88 41.54
CA ILE A 827 -6.34 3.36 42.73
C ILE A 827 -6.75 4.80 43.04
N GLU A 828 -6.70 5.70 42.06
CA GLU A 828 -7.09 7.11 42.21
C GLU A 828 -8.57 7.23 42.60
N THR A 829 -9.48 6.51 41.94
CA THR A 829 -10.91 6.51 42.31
C THR A 829 -11.12 6.01 43.74
N ALA A 830 -10.40 4.97 44.17
CA ALA A 830 -10.50 4.47 45.54
C ALA A 830 -9.87 5.43 46.57
N GLU A 831 -8.82 6.17 46.20
CA GLU A 831 -8.20 7.20 47.03
C GLU A 831 -9.07 8.45 47.12
N LYS A 832 -9.65 8.94 46.01
CA LYS A 832 -10.57 10.07 46.00
C LYS A 832 -11.87 9.76 46.74
N ARG A 833 -12.41 8.55 46.62
CA ARG A 833 -13.55 8.10 47.46
C ARG A 833 -13.21 8.07 48.95
N ARG A 834 -11.99 7.63 49.32
CA ARG A 834 -11.48 7.69 50.70
C ARG A 834 -11.27 9.12 51.19
N GLU A 835 -10.70 10.01 50.36
CA GLU A 835 -10.50 11.42 50.66
C GLU A 835 -11.85 12.13 50.90
N ILE A 836 -12.85 11.89 50.05
CA ILE A 836 -14.22 12.39 50.23
C ILE A 836 -14.83 11.86 51.53
N SER A 837 -14.73 10.55 51.82
CA SER A 837 -15.28 10.01 53.08
C SER A 837 -14.58 10.57 54.31
N ASP A 838 -13.26 10.80 54.25
CA ASP A 838 -12.49 11.34 55.36
C ASP A 838 -12.79 12.83 55.58
N LEU A 839 -12.92 13.63 54.52
CA LEU A 839 -13.32 15.05 54.60
C LEU A 839 -14.76 15.23 55.12
N LEU A 840 -15.66 14.27 54.86
CA LEU A 840 -17.04 14.32 55.34
C LEU A 840 -17.23 13.78 56.78
N THR A 841 -16.35 12.91 57.27
CA THR A 841 -16.58 12.17 58.53
C THR A 841 -15.51 12.37 59.62
N LYS A 842 -14.32 12.92 59.29
CA LYS A 842 -13.21 13.08 60.24
C LYS A 842 -12.79 14.54 60.37
N PRO A 843 -12.54 15.06 61.60
CA PRO A 843 -12.02 16.40 61.78
C PRO A 843 -10.58 16.51 61.23
N GLN A 844 -10.34 17.52 60.40
CA GLN A 844 -9.04 17.74 59.75
C GLN A 844 -8.13 18.64 60.62
N THR A 845 -6.87 18.26 60.79
CA THR A 845 -5.88 19.04 61.56
C THR A 845 -4.94 19.83 60.64
N PHE A 846 -4.64 21.09 61.03
CA PHE A 846 -3.73 21.98 60.32
C PHE A 846 -2.44 22.18 61.12
N SER A 847 -1.30 21.80 60.52
CA SER A 847 0.03 21.86 61.15
C SER A 847 1.04 22.74 60.41
N ASN A 848 0.59 23.45 59.37
CA ASN A 848 1.45 24.35 58.59
C ASN A 848 1.84 25.60 59.39
N THR A 849 3.13 25.92 59.40
CA THR A 849 3.72 27.02 60.20
C THR A 849 4.22 28.20 59.35
N ARG A 850 4.01 28.17 58.03
CA ARG A 850 4.41 29.23 57.08
C ARG A 850 3.29 29.52 56.08
N CYS A 851 3.18 30.79 55.68
CA CYS A 851 2.18 31.24 54.73
C CYS A 851 2.59 30.88 53.31
N HIS A 852 1.67 30.29 52.55
CA HIS A 852 1.97 29.82 51.21
C HIS A 852 2.14 30.97 50.18
N ALA A 853 1.55 32.16 50.42
CA ALA A 853 1.66 33.30 49.50
C ALA A 853 2.97 34.10 49.65
N CYS A 854 3.50 34.24 50.87
CA CYS A 854 4.66 35.11 51.16
C CYS A 854 5.85 34.38 51.83
N GLY A 855 5.72 33.08 52.13
CA GLY A 855 6.79 32.21 52.64
C GLY A 855 7.24 32.44 54.09
N SER A 856 6.81 33.52 54.73
CA SER A 856 7.13 33.84 56.13
C SER A 856 6.33 33.00 57.14
N GLN A 857 6.72 33.03 58.41
CA GLN A 857 6.03 32.30 59.48
C GLN A 857 4.59 32.79 59.66
N LEU A 858 3.66 31.86 59.90
CA LEU A 858 2.25 32.18 60.13
C LEU A 858 2.08 32.87 61.48
N SER A 859 1.58 34.10 61.43
CA SER A 859 1.16 34.89 62.58
C SER A 859 -0.36 35.07 62.52
N LEU A 860 -1.05 34.92 63.63
CA LEU A 860 -2.49 35.16 63.72
C LEU A 860 -2.82 36.63 63.33
N PRO A 861 -3.94 36.90 62.63
CA PRO A 861 -4.95 35.96 62.16
C PRO A 861 -4.58 35.22 60.86
N THR A 862 -4.96 33.94 60.80
CA THR A 862 -4.66 33.03 59.69
C THR A 862 -5.92 32.34 59.17
N VAL A 863 -5.99 32.16 57.84
CA VAL A 863 -7.07 31.43 57.18
C VAL A 863 -6.52 30.09 56.71
N HIS A 864 -7.26 29.02 57.01
CA HIS A 864 -6.92 27.64 56.68
C HIS A 864 -8.01 27.05 55.78
N PHE A 865 -7.62 26.52 54.62
CA PHE A 865 -8.53 25.83 53.71
C PHE A 865 -8.45 24.32 53.89
N LEU A 866 -9.53 23.58 53.61
CA LEU A 866 -9.57 22.11 53.72
C LEU A 866 -8.60 21.37 52.78
N CYS A 867 -7.99 22.07 51.80
CA CYS A 867 -6.81 21.60 51.05
C CYS A 867 -5.48 21.78 51.82
N LYS A 868 -5.54 22.04 53.14
CA LYS A 868 -4.43 22.25 54.11
C LYS A 868 -3.55 23.48 53.87
N HIS A 869 -3.71 24.18 52.75
CA HIS A 869 -3.08 25.47 52.51
C HIS A 869 -3.52 26.52 53.54
N SER A 870 -2.56 27.28 54.03
CA SER A 870 -2.69 28.21 55.15
C SER A 870 -2.01 29.54 54.82
N PHE A 871 -2.68 30.65 55.13
CA PHE A 871 -2.24 32.00 54.76
C PHE A 871 -2.48 32.98 55.90
N HIS A 872 -1.72 34.08 55.94
CA HIS A 872 -2.11 35.27 56.71
C HIS A 872 -3.38 35.88 56.11
N GLN A 873 -4.29 36.38 56.94
CA GLN A 873 -5.50 37.08 56.47
C GLN A 873 -5.15 38.25 55.52
N SER A 874 -4.09 39.00 55.81
CA SER A 874 -3.62 40.13 54.99
C SER A 874 -2.94 39.75 53.67
N CYS A 875 -2.66 38.46 53.44
CA CYS A 875 -2.18 37.94 52.16
C CYS A 875 -3.31 37.37 51.29
N LEU A 876 -4.56 37.45 51.75
CA LEU A 876 -5.75 37.00 51.05
C LEU A 876 -6.69 38.20 50.83
N ASN A 877 -6.85 38.63 49.58
CA ASN A 877 -7.89 39.57 49.20
C ASN A 877 -9.25 38.84 49.18
N LEU A 878 -9.76 38.51 50.35
CA LEU A 878 -11.08 37.92 50.56
C LEU A 878 -11.97 38.93 51.29
N GLU A 879 -13.16 39.13 50.73
CA GLU A 879 -14.20 39.92 51.37
C GLU A 879 -14.88 39.08 52.46
N LEU A 880 -15.34 39.75 53.52
CA LEU A 880 -16.06 39.10 54.61
C LEU A 880 -17.53 38.93 54.23
N GLY A 881 -18.00 37.68 54.19
CA GLY A 881 -19.43 37.39 54.07
C GLY A 881 -20.19 37.89 55.30
N GLN A 882 -21.48 38.18 55.15
CA GLN A 882 -22.30 38.77 56.22
C GLN A 882 -22.40 37.87 57.47
N ASP A 883 -22.25 36.56 57.31
CA ASP A 883 -22.23 35.57 58.39
C ASP A 883 -20.88 35.48 59.15
N GLY A 884 -19.90 36.33 58.82
CA GLY A 884 -18.56 36.34 59.43
C GLY A 884 -17.61 35.25 58.93
N ASN A 885 -18.07 34.39 58.01
CA ASN A 885 -17.21 33.48 57.26
C ASN A 885 -16.50 34.20 56.09
N TYR A 886 -15.27 33.79 55.79
CA TYR A 886 -14.54 34.22 54.60
C TYR A 886 -14.94 33.34 53.42
N GLU A 887 -15.81 33.83 52.54
CA GLU A 887 -16.14 33.11 51.31
C GLU A 887 -15.02 33.25 50.28
N GLY A 888 -14.45 32.12 49.85
CA GLY A 888 -13.44 32.11 48.81
C GLY A 888 -12.82 30.73 48.59
N SER A 889 -12.24 30.54 47.39
CA SER A 889 -11.38 29.39 47.10
C SER A 889 -9.91 29.74 47.40
N CYS A 890 -9.17 28.78 47.96
CA CYS A 890 -7.72 28.87 48.19
C CYS A 890 -6.99 29.35 46.93
N PRO A 891 -6.32 30.52 46.89
CA PRO A 891 -5.78 31.07 45.65
C PRO A 891 -4.78 30.17 44.90
N SER A 892 -4.04 29.31 45.62
CA SER A 892 -3.17 28.31 45.01
C SER A 892 -3.99 27.25 44.26
N CYS A 893 -4.88 26.55 44.96
CA CYS A 893 -5.74 25.52 44.38
C CYS A 893 -6.90 26.10 43.54
N LYS A 894 -7.08 27.43 43.51
CA LYS A 894 -8.19 28.06 42.77
C LYS A 894 -8.06 27.77 41.29
N LYS A 895 -6.86 27.87 40.73
CA LYS A 895 -6.60 27.54 39.33
C LYS A 895 -7.01 26.10 39.02
N ASP A 896 -6.55 25.15 39.83
CA ASP A 896 -6.81 23.71 39.63
C ASP A 896 -8.29 23.35 39.83
N ASN A 897 -8.94 23.94 40.84
CA ASN A 897 -10.37 23.74 41.08
C ASN A 897 -11.23 24.38 40.00
N ASP A 898 -10.85 25.56 39.50
CA ASP A 898 -11.58 26.26 38.44
C ASP A 898 -11.31 25.62 37.06
N THR A 899 -10.15 24.97 36.81
CA THR A 899 -9.97 24.12 35.61
C THR A 899 -10.78 22.83 35.72
N ILE A 900 -10.83 22.15 36.88
CA ILE A 900 -11.72 20.99 37.08
C ILE A 900 -13.20 21.37 36.87
N ARG A 901 -13.63 22.54 37.38
CA ARG A 901 -14.99 23.07 37.14
C ARG A 901 -15.22 23.43 35.67
N ALA A 902 -14.24 24.00 34.99
CA ALA A 902 -14.34 24.31 33.57
C ALA A 902 -14.41 23.05 32.70
N ILE A 903 -13.63 22.01 33.03
CA ILE A 903 -13.70 20.68 32.39
C ILE A 903 -15.09 20.08 32.60
N ARG A 904 -15.61 20.10 33.84
CA ARG A 904 -16.95 19.57 34.13
C ARG A 904 -18.05 20.33 33.38
N LYS A 905 -18.02 21.66 33.42
CA LYS A 905 -18.95 22.51 32.66
C LYS A 905 -18.83 22.30 31.14
N ALA A 906 -17.63 22.00 30.62
CA ALA A 906 -17.44 21.65 29.21
C ALA A 906 -17.96 20.24 28.87
N GLN A 907 -17.93 19.30 29.82
CA GLN A 907 -18.58 18.00 29.70
C GLN A 907 -20.12 18.18 29.67
N ASP A 908 -20.68 18.93 30.62
CA ASP A 908 -22.11 19.27 30.68
C ASP A 908 -22.58 20.00 29.39
N GLU A 909 -21.84 21.01 28.93
CA GLU A 909 -22.11 21.72 27.66
C GLU A 909 -21.94 20.83 26.41
N SER A 910 -21.25 19.68 26.53
CA SER A 910 -21.08 18.73 25.43
C SER A 910 -22.14 17.63 25.42
N SER A 911 -22.72 17.26 26.58
CA SER A 911 -23.83 16.31 26.64
C SER A 911 -25.11 16.89 26.00
N ASP A 912 -25.33 18.20 26.11
CA ASP A 912 -26.40 18.87 25.37
C ASP A 912 -26.15 18.82 23.85
N ARG A 913 -24.90 18.97 23.42
CA ARG A 913 -24.48 19.12 22.01
C ARG A 913 -24.22 17.76 21.34
N HIS A 914 -25.29 16.97 21.24
CA HIS A 914 -25.32 15.70 20.52
C HIS A 914 -24.74 15.77 19.08
N SER A 915 -24.88 16.92 18.40
CA SER A 915 -24.25 17.16 17.10
C SER A 915 -22.72 17.13 17.15
N MET A 916 -22.07 17.59 18.22
CA MET A 916 -20.60 17.50 18.36
C MET A 916 -20.13 16.06 18.57
N PHE A 917 -20.95 15.20 19.19
CA PHE A 917 -20.70 13.76 19.26
C PHE A 917 -20.86 13.09 17.89
N LEU A 918 -21.93 13.40 17.14
CA LEU A 918 -22.14 12.87 15.79
C LEU A 918 -21.05 13.33 14.81
N ASP A 919 -20.69 14.62 14.81
CA ASP A 919 -19.55 15.16 14.06
C ASP A 919 -18.24 14.43 14.41
N ALA A 920 -18.01 14.12 15.69
CA ALA A 920 -16.82 13.38 16.11
C ALA A 920 -16.87 11.89 15.68
N LEU A 921 -18.05 11.27 15.68
CA LEU A 921 -18.27 9.88 15.23
C LEU A 921 -18.15 9.73 13.70
N GLU A 922 -18.58 10.72 12.94
CA GLU A 922 -18.43 10.76 11.49
C GLU A 922 -16.98 11.00 11.07
N ARG A 923 -16.25 11.85 11.81
CA ARG A 923 -14.84 12.19 11.54
C ARG A 923 -13.83 11.19 12.11
N SER A 924 -14.21 10.34 13.06
CA SER A 924 -13.34 9.31 13.63
C SER A 924 -13.43 8.01 12.84
N GLY A 925 -12.28 7.48 12.41
CA GLY A 925 -12.20 6.13 11.87
C GLY A 925 -12.55 5.09 12.93
N ASP A 926 -11.97 5.23 14.13
CA ASP A 926 -12.16 4.29 15.23
C ASP A 926 -13.34 4.68 16.13
N ARG A 927 -14.55 4.48 15.59
CA ARG A 927 -15.83 4.86 16.22
C ARG A 927 -16.08 4.21 17.58
N PHE A 928 -15.54 3.01 17.82
CA PHE A 928 -15.68 2.37 19.12
C PHE A 928 -14.83 3.07 20.18
N ASN A 929 -13.61 3.46 19.82
CA ASN A 929 -12.72 4.20 20.71
C ASN A 929 -13.35 5.56 21.09
N THR A 930 -13.86 6.33 20.11
CA THR A 930 -14.53 7.62 20.40
C THR A 930 -15.83 7.47 21.21
N ILE A 931 -16.64 6.43 20.95
CA ILE A 931 -17.78 6.11 21.84
C ILE A 931 -17.29 5.83 23.27
N SER A 932 -16.23 5.01 23.43
CA SER A 932 -15.69 4.66 24.74
C SER A 932 -15.07 5.86 25.48
N GLU A 933 -14.49 6.81 24.73
CA GLU A 933 -13.92 8.04 25.27
C GLU A 933 -15.02 9.02 25.71
N PHE A 934 -16.04 9.27 24.88
CA PHE A 934 -17.18 10.13 25.26
C PHE A 934 -17.96 9.54 26.45
N PHE A 935 -18.09 8.21 26.52
CA PHE A 935 -18.64 7.51 27.68
C PHE A 935 -17.74 7.66 28.92
N GLY A 936 -16.42 7.43 28.78
CA GLY A 936 -15.44 7.61 29.87
C GLY A 936 -15.31 9.07 30.36
N ARG A 937 -15.64 10.04 29.50
CA ARG A 937 -15.76 11.47 29.83
C ARG A 937 -17.11 11.84 30.46
N GLY A 938 -18.04 10.89 30.66
CA GLY A 938 -19.36 11.15 31.26
C GLY A 938 -20.34 11.93 30.37
N VAL A 939 -20.02 12.15 29.09
CA VAL A 939 -20.83 12.98 28.17
C VAL A 939 -22.14 12.28 27.77
N MET A 940 -22.18 10.96 27.93
CA MET A 940 -23.35 10.11 27.63
C MET A 940 -24.09 9.65 28.90
N ASP A 941 -23.73 10.15 30.09
CA ASP A 941 -24.46 9.86 31.32
C ASP A 941 -25.81 10.60 31.31
N VAL A 942 -26.90 9.86 31.51
CA VAL A 942 -28.23 10.46 31.64
C VAL A 942 -28.26 11.34 32.89
N ALA A 943 -28.58 12.62 32.71
CA ALA A 943 -28.64 13.60 33.80
C ALA A 943 -29.49 13.09 34.97
N THR A 944 -28.83 12.73 36.08
CA THR A 944 -29.49 12.22 37.27
C THR A 944 -30.25 13.36 37.94
N ILE A 945 -31.58 13.37 37.74
CA ILE A 945 -32.49 14.34 38.35
C ILE A 945 -32.38 14.20 39.89
N ASN A 946 -31.80 15.20 40.53
CA ASN A 946 -31.70 15.39 41.99
C ASN A 946 -32.21 16.80 42.33
#